data_AF-A0AAD8GVH5-F1
#
_entry.id   AF-A0AAD8GVH5-F1
#
_cell.length_a   1.000
_cell.length_b   1.000
_cell.length_c   1.000
_cell.angle_alpha   90.00
_cell.angle_beta   90.00
_cell.angle_gamma   90.00
#
_symmetry.space_group_name_H-M   'P 1'
#
loop_
_entity.id
_entity.type
_entity.pdbx_description
1 polymer ?
#
loop_
_entity_poly.entity_id
_entity_poly.type
_entity_poly.pdbx_seq_one_letter_code
_entity_poly.pdbx_strand_id
1 'polypeptide(L)'
;MFKNLVLTVSSKVGGNMTGSNSAAEVELQQHHSININTQPHPPHPVSPSPVTSQHQRPGPSLPSAVYLYEEQRENYLDICLPLYEAALKGDWQAAQGIIGRYPEVINVSITKNYETALHIASSTKHTHFVEELVKLMEPEDLELQNKNWNTALCLAAAAGTVKIAKIMVTKKPILLQKRGNNNMSPLLMAALFGHKDMVSYLYSKTNNMRGDDWTATDRIMLLHACISANLYDVALELLQYHKKELALETDKNALHVLARNPSVFEGARLPILWRLLNKILPGPRIGPSEKKCQALEIVQIIWREVVKLKDDDIWNIIRGPPEIIKVREGNHPAAKYVDRFAGYQSRLLFVAAALGNTKFLIELLRLCPELIWKIDDNDRTIFHVAVLHRQESVYNLLYEIGSIKDLVTSFKDTNDNNILHLAAKKPEQSRLHIVSGVALQMQREILWFKEVETMVHPSLREKKNKQGQTPQDLFTEEHANLMEKGERWMKETAAQCMVVAALIATIMFAAAFTLPGGNNQENGHPIFKHESAFIVFVITDAVSLFSSSASILMFLAILTARYAERDFLVSLPIKLMIGLLALFISITTMMIAFSASFFLVYTKGMKWVPYLITGLAGGPVLLFARLQYRLFFDVVRTTLSSRFLFKPKKHMLY
;
A
#
# COMPACT_ATOMS: atom_id res chain seq x y z
N MET A 1 7.97 14.06 -1.94
CA MET A 1 8.75 15.27 -1.59
C MET A 1 8.70 15.60 -0.09
N PHE A 2 8.44 14.62 0.78
CA PHE A 2 8.37 14.83 2.24
C PHE A 2 9.37 13.97 3.04
N LYS A 3 10.41 13.44 2.40
CA LYS A 3 11.43 12.60 3.07
C LYS A 3 12.90 13.02 2.89
N ASN A 4 13.22 14.00 2.04
CA ASN A 4 14.63 14.34 1.72
C ASN A 4 15.14 15.65 2.32
N LEU A 5 14.60 16.09 3.47
CA LEU A 5 15.08 17.32 4.12
C LEU A 5 15.89 17.09 5.42
N VAL A 6 16.38 15.87 5.70
CA VAL A 6 17.16 15.57 6.93
C VAL A 6 18.43 14.71 6.71
N LEU A 7 18.85 14.42 5.47
CA LEU A 7 20.15 13.73 5.25
C LEU A 7 21.19 14.68 4.66
N THR A 8 21.69 15.59 5.49
CA THR A 8 23.00 16.21 5.28
C THR A 8 23.73 16.41 6.61
N VAL A 9 23.66 15.41 7.51
CA VAL A 9 24.62 15.23 8.62
C VAL A 9 24.79 13.72 8.87
N SER A 10 25.33 12.99 7.89
CA SER A 10 26.08 11.74 8.12
C SER A 10 26.65 11.20 6.82
N SER A 11 27.84 10.59 6.93
CA SER A 11 28.63 9.91 5.90
C SER A 11 29.36 10.79 4.87
N LYS A 12 30.55 11.26 5.24
CA LYS A 12 31.68 11.43 4.31
C LYS A 12 32.95 10.87 4.97
N VAL A 13 33.10 9.54 4.96
CA VAL A 13 34.37 8.84 5.19
C VAL A 13 34.35 7.56 4.36
N GLY A 14 35.35 7.38 3.48
CA GLY A 14 35.62 6.14 2.76
C GLY A 14 35.87 6.34 1.27
N GLY A 15 37.14 6.40 0.88
CA GLY A 15 37.59 6.58 -0.51
C GLY A 15 37.72 5.27 -1.31
N ASN A 16 37.45 5.43 -2.61
CA ASN A 16 37.92 4.75 -3.82
C ASN A 16 38.54 3.33 -3.78
N MET A 17 37.95 2.43 -4.58
CA MET A 17 38.67 1.48 -5.45
C MET A 17 37.87 1.15 -6.72
N THR A 18 38.52 1.25 -7.90
CA THR A 18 38.34 0.52 -9.18
C THR A 18 36.97 0.59 -9.90
N GLY A 19 36.78 0.59 -11.22
CA GLY A 19 37.59 0.36 -12.43
C GLY A 19 36.63 -0.07 -13.57
N SER A 20 36.84 0.47 -14.78
CA SER A 20 36.50 -0.01 -16.15
C SER A 20 35.11 -0.61 -16.54
N ASN A 21 34.61 -0.07 -17.68
CA ASN A 21 33.95 -0.70 -18.83
C ASN A 21 32.64 -1.51 -18.67
N SER A 22 31.55 -1.06 -19.31
CA SER A 22 31.18 -1.46 -20.69
C SER A 22 29.79 -0.93 -21.04
N ALA A 23 29.68 -0.34 -22.24
CA ALA A 23 28.43 0.12 -22.83
C ALA A 23 27.59 -1.08 -23.32
N ALA A 24 26.29 -1.05 -23.04
CA ALA A 24 25.28 -1.83 -23.75
C ALA A 24 24.02 -0.96 -23.88
N GLU A 25 23.76 -0.50 -25.10
CA GLU A 25 22.51 0.12 -25.52
C GLU A 25 21.38 -0.93 -25.44
N VAL A 26 20.27 -0.55 -24.80
CA VAL A 26 19.00 -1.27 -24.88
C VAL A 26 17.92 -0.24 -25.20
N GLU A 27 17.39 -0.32 -26.41
CA GLU A 27 16.21 0.40 -26.88
C GLU A 27 15.02 0.09 -25.97
N LEU A 28 14.45 1.12 -25.35
CA LEU A 28 13.23 1.04 -24.55
C LEU A 28 12.02 1.43 -25.41
N GLN A 29 11.21 0.42 -25.73
CA GLN A 29 9.88 0.55 -26.31
C GLN A 29 8.98 1.47 -25.45
N GLN A 30 8.30 2.39 -26.13
CA GLN A 30 7.34 3.31 -25.54
C GLN A 30 6.07 2.57 -25.10
N HIS A 31 5.85 2.45 -23.79
CA HIS A 31 4.55 2.09 -23.23
C HIS A 31 3.89 3.31 -22.58
N HIS A 32 2.76 3.75 -23.15
CA HIS A 32 1.82 4.65 -22.48
C HIS A 32 1.02 3.87 -21.43
N SER A 33 1.49 3.94 -20.19
CA SER A 33 0.76 3.54 -18.99
C SER A 33 0.54 4.78 -18.13
N ILE A 34 -0.66 4.93 -17.55
CA ILE A 34 -0.87 5.94 -16.51
C ILE A 34 0.12 5.61 -15.39
N ASN A 35 1.11 6.48 -15.17
CA ASN A 35 2.15 6.25 -14.19
C ASN A 35 1.59 6.53 -12.79
N ILE A 36 0.92 5.54 -12.21
CA ILE A 36 0.35 5.59 -10.85
C ILE A 36 1.45 5.61 -9.78
N ASN A 37 2.71 5.38 -10.18
CA ASN A 37 3.89 5.39 -9.31
C ASN A 37 4.85 6.55 -9.61
N THR A 38 4.33 7.71 -10.03
CA THR A 38 5.11 8.94 -9.99
C THR A 38 5.40 9.29 -8.52
N GLN A 39 6.63 8.99 -8.07
CA GLN A 39 7.24 9.84 -7.04
C GLN A 39 7.07 11.28 -7.52
N PRO A 40 6.67 12.23 -6.65
CA PRO A 40 6.47 13.60 -7.08
C PRO A 40 7.78 14.10 -7.67
N HIS A 41 7.78 14.32 -9.00
CA HIS A 41 8.83 15.09 -9.63
C HIS A 41 8.91 16.43 -8.89
N PRO A 42 10.11 16.93 -8.55
CA PRO A 42 10.24 18.27 -8.00
C PRO A 42 9.56 19.24 -8.97
N PRO A 43 8.77 20.22 -8.49
CA PRO A 43 8.22 21.22 -9.38
C PRO A 43 9.38 21.85 -10.15
N HIS A 44 9.34 21.80 -11.49
CA HIS A 44 10.20 22.63 -12.30
C HIS A 44 9.94 24.10 -11.91
N PRO A 45 10.99 24.94 -11.87
CA PRO A 45 10.84 26.34 -11.50
C PRO A 45 9.82 26.99 -12.43
N VAL A 46 8.71 27.45 -11.84
CA VAL A 46 7.72 28.27 -12.52
C VAL A 46 8.46 29.48 -13.06
N SER A 47 8.52 29.62 -14.38
CA SER A 47 8.97 30.87 -15.01
C SER A 47 8.00 31.97 -14.58
N PRO A 48 8.47 33.12 -14.06
CA PRO A 48 7.59 34.12 -13.49
C PRO A 48 6.67 34.71 -14.57
N SER A 49 5.37 34.48 -14.44
CA SER A 49 4.35 35.27 -15.14
C SER A 49 4.36 36.72 -14.61
N PRO A 50 3.98 37.71 -15.42
CA PRO A 50 4.42 39.09 -15.25
C PRO A 50 3.87 39.74 -13.98
N VAL A 51 4.75 40.52 -13.37
CA VAL A 51 4.63 41.20 -12.08
C VAL A 51 3.31 41.96 -11.96
N THR A 52 2.41 41.45 -11.12
CA THR A 52 1.44 42.28 -10.40
C THR A 52 2.06 42.57 -9.03
N SER A 53 2.23 43.84 -8.71
CA SER A 53 2.91 44.41 -7.54
C SER A 53 2.88 43.54 -6.27
N GLN A 54 3.96 42.80 -6.01
CA GLN A 54 4.18 42.11 -4.75
C GLN A 54 4.82 43.08 -3.76
N HIS A 55 4.18 43.32 -2.61
CA HIS A 55 4.89 43.81 -1.43
C HIS A 55 6.02 42.82 -1.11
N GLN A 56 7.27 43.22 -1.32
CA GLN A 56 8.44 42.42 -0.96
C GLN A 56 8.46 42.20 0.56
N ARG A 57 8.52 40.93 1.00
CA ARG A 57 8.68 40.58 2.41
C ARG A 57 10.01 41.17 2.92
N PRO A 58 10.04 41.91 4.06
CA PRO A 58 11.30 42.35 4.65
C PRO A 58 12.19 41.14 4.96
N GLY A 59 13.51 41.30 4.84
CA GLY A 59 14.48 40.22 5.05
C GLY A 59 14.36 39.51 6.42
N PRO A 60 14.94 38.31 6.59
CA PRO A 60 14.83 37.58 7.85
C PRO A 60 15.49 38.36 8.99
N SER A 61 14.92 38.29 10.19
CA SER A 61 15.48 38.86 11.42
C SER A 61 16.70 38.03 11.88
N LEU A 62 17.84 38.22 11.22
CA LEU A 62 19.05 37.43 11.48
C LEU A 62 19.69 37.78 12.82
N PRO A 63 20.18 36.79 13.60
CA PRO A 63 21.06 37.03 14.73
C PRO A 63 22.39 37.62 14.29
N SER A 64 23.06 38.30 15.23
CA SER A 64 24.40 38.85 15.01
C SER A 64 25.41 37.75 14.65
N ALA A 65 26.23 37.99 13.62
CA ALA A 65 27.22 37.04 13.10
C ALA A 65 28.66 37.37 13.53
N VAL A 66 28.83 38.12 14.63
CA VAL A 66 30.14 38.63 15.10
C VAL A 66 31.21 37.53 15.19
N TYR A 67 30.87 36.34 15.67
CA TYR A 67 31.82 35.24 15.80
C TYR A 67 32.09 34.45 14.51
N LEU A 68 31.43 34.78 13.39
CA LEU A 68 31.56 34.05 12.12
C LEU A 68 32.55 34.69 11.14
N TYR A 69 33.07 35.88 11.45
CA TYR A 69 34.12 36.52 10.66
C TYR A 69 35.46 35.79 10.82
N GLU A 70 36.30 35.81 9.78
CA GLU A 70 37.58 35.08 9.78
C GLU A 70 38.50 35.50 10.93
N GLU A 71 38.44 36.79 11.32
CA GLU A 71 39.20 37.37 12.43
C GLU A 71 38.77 36.83 13.81
N GLN A 72 37.58 36.25 13.92
CA GLN A 72 37.00 35.71 15.17
C GLN A 72 37.08 34.19 15.25
N ARG A 73 37.90 33.56 14.40
CA ARG A 73 37.95 32.10 14.26
C ARG A 73 38.37 31.38 15.54
N GLU A 74 39.28 31.93 16.32
CA GLU A 74 39.68 31.36 17.61
C GLU A 74 38.52 31.42 18.60
N ASN A 75 37.88 32.59 18.75
CA ASN A 75 36.69 32.76 19.58
C ASN A 75 35.52 31.84 19.15
N TYR A 76 35.34 31.60 17.85
CA TYR A 76 34.37 30.64 17.35
C TYR A 76 34.67 29.21 17.82
N LEU A 77 35.92 28.77 17.75
CA LEU A 77 36.35 27.44 18.16
C LEU A 77 36.25 27.25 19.68
N ASP A 78 36.49 28.31 20.45
CA ASP A 78 36.50 28.26 21.92
C ASP A 78 35.11 28.48 22.54
N ILE A 79 34.22 29.22 21.89
CA ILE A 79 32.92 29.63 22.43
C ILE A 79 31.76 29.01 21.64
N CYS A 80 31.67 29.28 20.34
CA CYS A 80 30.52 28.89 19.52
C CYS A 80 30.43 27.39 19.28
N LEU A 81 31.56 26.73 18.97
CA LEU A 81 31.58 25.30 18.69
C LEU A 81 31.24 24.45 19.94
N PRO A 82 31.81 24.72 21.14
CA PRO A 82 31.40 24.02 22.36
C PRO A 82 29.94 24.30 22.74
N LEU A 83 29.45 25.53 22.55
CA LEU A 83 28.05 25.87 22.79
C LEU A 83 27.10 25.14 21.82
N TYR A 84 27.50 25.02 20.55
CA TYR A 84 26.79 24.21 19.56
C TYR A 84 26.70 22.74 19.98
N GLU A 85 27.83 22.15 20.40
CA GLU A 85 27.84 20.76 20.87
C GLU A 85 26.99 20.55 22.13
N ALA A 86 27.06 21.48 23.08
CA ALA A 86 26.27 21.46 24.30
C ALA A 86 24.77 21.54 23.98
N ALA A 87 24.36 22.44 23.09
CA ALA A 87 22.98 22.57 22.62
C ALA A 87 22.48 21.31 21.88
N LEU A 88 23.35 20.68 21.09
CA LEU A 88 23.04 19.45 20.36
C LEU A 88 22.88 18.23 21.28
N LYS A 89 23.72 18.12 22.32
CA LYS A 89 23.71 17.04 23.32
C LYS A 89 22.73 17.27 24.47
N GLY A 90 22.22 18.51 24.61
CA GLY A 90 21.38 18.92 25.73
C GLY A 90 22.13 19.12 27.05
N ASP A 91 23.45 19.35 26.99
CA ASP A 91 24.29 19.57 28.15
C ASP A 91 24.17 21.02 28.65
N TRP A 92 23.19 21.25 29.54
CA TRP A 92 22.95 22.57 30.10
C TRP A 92 24.11 23.05 30.98
N GLN A 93 24.81 22.15 31.69
CA GLN A 93 25.87 22.56 32.61
C GLN A 93 27.05 23.15 31.83
N ALA A 94 27.45 22.50 30.73
CA ALA A 94 28.48 23.02 29.84
C ALA A 94 28.06 24.36 29.22
N ALA A 95 26.82 24.45 28.69
CA ALA A 95 26.32 25.70 28.11
C ALA A 95 26.20 26.84 29.13
N GLN A 96 25.75 26.57 30.35
CA GLN A 96 25.64 27.55 31.43
C GLN A 96 27.02 28.11 31.81
N GLY A 97 28.05 27.27 31.84
CA GLY A 97 29.43 27.71 32.08
C GLY A 97 29.95 28.65 30.99
N ILE A 98 29.60 28.41 29.72
CA ILE A 98 29.98 29.26 28.59
C ILE A 98 29.18 30.57 28.62
N ILE A 99 27.85 30.51 28.75
CA ILE A 99 26.96 31.68 28.76
C ILE A 99 27.26 32.58 29.97
N GLY A 100 27.61 32.01 31.13
CA GLY A 100 28.00 32.78 32.30
C GLY A 100 29.30 33.58 32.13
N ARG A 101 30.22 33.11 31.27
CA ARG A 101 31.46 33.82 30.93
C ARG A 101 31.26 34.82 29.78
N TYR A 102 30.37 34.50 28.84
CA TYR A 102 30.09 35.28 27.64
C TYR A 102 28.57 35.49 27.48
N PRO A 103 27.93 36.37 28.26
CA PRO A 103 26.47 36.54 28.24
C PRO A 103 25.91 36.96 26.88
N GLU A 104 26.70 37.70 26.10
CA GLU A 104 26.34 38.17 24.77
C GLU A 104 26.15 37.05 23.75
N VAL A 105 26.64 35.83 24.01
CA VAL A 105 26.51 34.69 23.07
C VAL A 105 25.07 34.14 22.98
N ILE A 106 24.16 34.60 23.84
CA ILE A 106 22.84 33.99 23.98
C ILE A 106 21.94 34.16 22.74
N ASN A 107 22.12 35.27 21.99
CA ASN A 107 21.33 35.62 20.83
C ASN A 107 22.15 35.79 19.53
N VAL A 108 23.44 35.41 19.55
CA VAL A 108 24.31 35.43 18.36
C VAL A 108 24.22 34.13 17.57
N SER A 109 24.63 34.21 16.31
CA SER A 109 24.78 33.05 15.48
C SER A 109 26.01 32.22 15.89
N ILE A 110 25.79 30.93 16.08
CA ILE A 110 26.85 29.93 16.31
C ILE A 110 27.08 29.03 15.08
N THR A 111 26.35 29.23 13.98
CA THR A 111 26.54 28.48 12.72
C THR A 111 26.52 29.39 11.49
N LYS A 112 27.11 28.95 10.38
CA LYS A 112 27.03 29.67 9.08
C LYS A 112 25.60 29.80 8.54
N ASN A 113 24.65 29.04 9.07
CA ASN A 113 23.24 29.13 8.73
C ASN A 113 22.50 30.20 9.57
N TYR A 114 23.21 31.00 10.37
CA TYR A 114 22.60 32.01 11.25
C TYR A 114 21.74 31.40 12.37
N GLU A 115 22.15 30.25 12.90
CA GLU A 115 21.43 29.58 13.98
C GLU A 115 22.02 29.95 15.33
N THR A 116 21.15 30.27 16.29
CA THR A 116 21.51 30.45 17.70
C THR A 116 21.49 29.11 18.44
N ALA A 117 22.00 29.06 19.67
CA ALA A 117 21.90 27.88 20.52
C ALA A 117 20.44 27.40 20.70
N LEU A 118 19.48 28.33 20.74
CA LEU A 118 18.06 28.02 20.81
C LEU A 118 17.55 27.30 19.55
N HIS A 119 18.01 27.68 18.35
CA HIS A 119 17.62 27.00 17.11
C HIS A 119 18.08 25.54 17.11
N ILE A 120 19.34 25.31 17.49
CA ILE A 120 19.94 23.97 17.56
C ILE A 120 19.18 23.13 18.57
N ALA A 121 19.06 23.61 19.81
CA ALA A 121 18.37 22.88 20.87
C ALA A 121 16.88 22.62 20.54
N SER A 122 16.20 23.55 19.85
CA SER A 122 14.80 23.39 19.44
C SER A 122 14.57 22.33 18.37
N SER A 123 15.60 22.02 17.56
CA SER A 123 15.56 20.90 16.61
C SER A 123 15.75 19.52 17.28
N THR A 124 16.09 19.52 18.57
CA THR A 124 16.28 18.29 19.39
C THR A 124 15.11 18.05 20.35
N LYS A 125 15.27 17.09 21.27
CA LYS A 125 14.29 16.75 22.32
C LYS A 125 14.70 17.24 23.72
N HIS A 126 15.75 18.05 23.84
CA HIS A 126 16.33 18.47 25.11
C HIS A 126 15.56 19.64 25.75
N THR A 127 14.39 19.32 26.31
CA THR A 127 13.45 20.31 26.89
C THR A 127 14.04 21.16 28.01
N HIS A 128 14.80 20.57 28.94
CA HIS A 128 15.42 21.29 30.06
C HIS A 128 16.42 22.36 29.59
N PHE A 129 17.26 22.01 28.61
CA PHE A 129 18.20 22.95 27.99
C PHE A 129 17.46 24.18 27.42
N VAL A 130 16.39 23.94 26.67
CA VAL A 130 15.59 25.04 26.10
C VAL A 130 14.87 25.83 27.19
N GLU A 131 14.34 25.19 28.22
CA GLU A 131 13.66 25.87 29.31
C GLU A 131 14.58 26.87 30.03
N GLU A 132 15.78 26.42 30.40
CA GLU A 132 16.75 27.28 31.06
C GLU A 132 17.31 28.37 30.14
N LEU A 133 17.60 28.04 28.87
CA LEU A 133 18.06 29.03 27.90
C LEU A 133 17.00 30.12 27.66
N VAL A 134 15.73 29.73 27.49
CA VAL A 134 14.62 30.67 27.26
C VAL A 134 14.38 31.56 28.47
N LYS A 135 14.66 31.11 29.71
CA LYS A 135 14.58 31.98 30.90
C LYS A 135 15.53 33.17 30.82
N LEU A 136 16.72 32.96 30.25
CA LEU A 136 17.78 33.97 30.13
C LEU A 136 17.63 34.91 28.92
N MET A 137 16.88 34.53 27.89
CA MET A 137 16.70 35.32 26.66
C MET A 137 15.64 36.41 26.80
N GLU A 138 15.75 37.51 26.07
CA GLU A 138 14.67 38.49 25.95
C GLU A 138 13.58 37.98 24.99
N PRO A 139 12.31 38.42 25.13
CA PRO A 139 11.24 38.00 24.21
C PRO A 139 11.59 38.22 22.74
N GLU A 140 12.27 39.32 22.40
CA GLU A 140 12.68 39.68 21.04
C GLU A 140 13.66 38.66 20.45
N ASP A 141 14.51 38.05 21.27
CA ASP A 141 15.49 37.06 20.82
C ASP A 141 14.81 35.78 20.29
N LEU A 142 13.60 35.45 20.76
CA LEU A 142 12.86 34.29 20.29
C LEU A 142 12.32 34.48 18.85
N GLU A 143 12.26 35.71 18.36
CA GLU A 143 11.83 36.03 17.00
C GLU A 143 12.95 35.95 15.96
N LEU A 144 14.19 35.72 16.41
CA LEU A 144 15.33 35.58 15.51
C LEU A 144 15.11 34.41 14.55
N GLN A 145 15.45 34.66 13.29
CA GLN A 145 15.33 33.72 12.19
C GLN A 145 16.71 33.33 11.70
N ASN A 146 16.86 32.06 11.32
CA ASN A 146 18.05 31.61 10.61
C ASN A 146 18.01 32.05 9.13
N LYS A 147 19.07 31.75 8.37
CA LYS A 147 19.19 32.09 6.94
C LYS A 147 18.07 31.49 6.07
N ASN A 148 17.46 30.41 6.54
CA ASN A 148 16.31 29.75 5.92
C ASN A 148 14.96 30.32 6.41
N TRP A 149 14.96 31.47 7.07
CA TRP A 149 13.79 32.15 7.63
C TRP A 149 13.11 31.43 8.81
N ASN A 150 13.66 30.31 9.30
CA ASN A 150 13.03 29.55 10.38
C ASN A 150 13.35 30.18 11.73
N THR A 151 12.34 30.34 12.57
CA THR A 151 12.52 30.59 14.00
C THR A 151 12.80 29.27 14.74
N ALA A 152 13.25 29.36 15.98
CA ALA A 152 13.35 28.21 16.87
C ALA A 152 12.02 27.44 17.02
N LEU A 153 10.88 28.15 17.04
CA LEU A 153 9.56 27.52 17.08
C LEU A 153 9.23 26.74 15.80
N CYS A 154 9.63 27.24 14.62
CA CYS A 154 9.50 26.50 13.36
C CYS A 154 10.26 25.17 13.40
N LEU A 155 11.48 25.17 13.93
CA LEU A 155 12.29 23.95 14.08
C LEU A 155 11.67 22.99 15.10
N ALA A 156 11.19 23.49 16.24
CA ALA A 156 10.49 22.67 17.23
C ALA A 156 9.21 22.04 16.68
N ALA A 157 8.45 22.79 15.87
CA ALA A 157 7.25 22.30 15.20
C ALA A 157 7.56 21.21 14.17
N ALA A 158 8.62 21.37 13.39
CA ALA A 158 9.11 20.35 12.45
C ALA A 158 9.68 19.11 13.17
N ALA A 159 10.27 19.27 14.35
CA ALA A 159 10.75 18.18 15.19
C ALA A 159 9.62 17.47 15.98
N GLY A 160 8.49 18.13 16.19
CA GLY A 160 7.33 17.60 16.93
C GLY A 160 7.45 17.71 18.45
N THR A 161 8.40 18.49 18.98
CA THR A 161 8.65 18.57 20.44
C THR A 161 7.71 19.55 21.14
N VAL A 162 6.50 19.09 21.50
CA VAL A 162 5.42 19.92 22.07
C VAL A 162 5.83 20.71 23.31
N LYS A 163 6.63 20.10 24.20
CA LYS A 163 7.12 20.77 25.42
C LYS A 163 7.97 22.01 25.12
N ILE A 164 8.87 21.90 24.14
CA ILE A 164 9.71 23.03 23.68
C ILE A 164 8.83 24.14 23.09
N ALA A 165 7.84 23.79 22.27
CA ALA A 165 6.90 24.76 21.73
C ALA A 165 6.07 25.44 22.83
N LYS A 166 5.66 24.72 23.88
CA LYS A 166 4.96 25.29 25.04
C LYS A 166 5.79 26.35 25.75
N ILE A 167 7.07 26.06 26.01
CA ILE A 167 8.00 27.00 26.67
C ILE A 167 8.08 28.31 25.87
N MET A 168 8.38 28.24 24.57
CA MET A 168 8.52 29.41 23.72
C MET A 168 7.22 30.22 23.56
N VAL A 169 6.10 29.54 23.28
CA VAL A 169 4.79 30.19 23.06
C VAL A 169 4.28 30.84 24.35
N THR A 170 4.58 30.28 25.52
CA THR A 170 4.23 30.89 26.82
C THR A 170 4.97 32.20 27.03
N LYS A 171 6.26 32.27 26.67
CA LYS A 171 7.05 33.50 26.78
C LYS A 171 6.65 34.53 25.72
N LYS A 172 6.38 34.10 24.49
CA LYS A 172 5.99 35.00 23.39
C LYS A 172 4.96 34.40 22.43
N PRO A 173 3.66 34.70 22.57
CA PRO A 173 2.61 34.14 21.73
C PRO A 173 2.69 34.51 20.24
N ILE A 174 3.26 35.68 19.89
CA ILE A 174 3.33 36.16 18.49
C ILE A 174 4.16 35.23 17.59
N LEU A 175 5.01 34.37 18.17
CA LEU A 175 5.78 33.36 17.47
C LEU A 175 4.91 32.40 16.65
N LEU A 176 3.65 32.19 17.05
CA LEU A 176 2.69 31.37 16.32
C LEU A 176 2.43 31.89 14.89
N GLN A 177 2.58 33.21 14.69
CA GLN A 177 2.36 33.88 13.41
C GLN A 177 3.67 34.13 12.64
N LYS A 178 4.84 33.93 13.27
CA LYS A 178 6.14 34.12 12.61
C LYS A 178 6.39 32.98 11.62
N ARG A 179 6.48 33.35 10.34
CA ARG A 179 6.57 32.39 9.24
C ARG A 179 8.00 32.01 8.95
N GLY A 180 8.22 30.70 8.82
CA GLY A 180 9.48 30.09 8.48
C GLY A 180 9.83 30.16 6.99
N ASN A 181 10.63 29.18 6.56
CA ASN A 181 10.92 28.91 5.16
C ASN A 181 9.64 28.74 4.33
N ASN A 182 9.67 29.14 3.06
CA ASN A 182 8.53 29.09 2.13
C ASN A 182 7.25 29.74 2.69
N ASN A 183 7.39 30.72 3.58
CA ASN A 183 6.28 31.41 4.23
C ASN A 183 5.36 30.49 5.08
N MET A 184 5.86 29.34 5.53
CA MET A 184 5.08 28.37 6.30
C MET A 184 4.98 28.75 7.78
N SER A 185 3.79 28.65 8.36
CA SER A 185 3.62 28.79 9.81
C SER A 185 4.16 27.57 10.56
N PRO A 186 4.52 27.68 11.85
CA PRO A 186 4.91 26.54 12.66
C PRO A 186 3.84 25.43 12.66
N LEU A 187 2.56 25.81 12.71
CA LEU A 187 1.43 24.88 12.63
C LEU A 187 1.42 24.07 11.33
N LEU A 188 1.63 24.74 10.19
CA LEU A 188 1.70 24.07 8.89
C LEU A 188 2.89 23.11 8.82
N MET A 189 4.06 23.50 9.33
CA MET A 189 5.22 22.60 9.42
C MET A 189 4.89 21.34 10.23
N ALA A 190 4.31 21.49 11.42
CA ALA A 190 3.92 20.36 12.26
C ALA A 190 2.97 19.40 11.52
N ALA A 191 2.01 19.93 10.76
CA ALA A 191 1.07 19.13 9.98
C ALA A 191 1.74 18.40 8.81
N LEU A 192 2.65 19.07 8.08
CA LEU A 192 3.39 18.46 6.97
C LEU A 192 4.31 17.31 7.42
N PHE A 193 4.87 17.41 8.63
CA PHE A 193 5.67 16.34 9.23
C PHE A 193 4.83 15.31 10.02
N GLY A 194 3.51 15.50 10.11
CA GLY A 194 2.58 14.54 10.71
C GLY A 194 2.62 14.46 12.24
N HIS A 195 3.08 15.52 12.92
CA HIS A 195 3.20 15.55 14.38
C HIS A 195 1.87 15.85 15.06
N LYS A 196 1.01 14.84 15.23
CA LYS A 196 -0.37 14.97 15.74
C LYS A 196 -0.49 15.85 16.97
N ASP A 197 0.26 15.56 18.03
CA ASP A 197 0.14 16.28 19.31
C ASP A 197 0.58 17.75 19.19
N MET A 198 1.59 18.01 18.36
CA MET A 198 2.05 19.36 18.05
C MET A 198 0.99 20.14 17.27
N VAL A 199 0.37 19.50 16.27
CA VAL A 199 -0.71 20.12 15.50
C VAL A 199 -1.89 20.46 16.41
N SER A 200 -2.36 19.53 17.24
CA SER A 200 -3.45 19.81 18.19
C SER A 200 -3.12 20.95 19.14
N TYR A 201 -1.89 20.99 19.66
CA TYR A 201 -1.43 22.08 20.52
C TYR A 201 -1.42 23.43 19.78
N LEU A 202 -0.68 23.52 18.67
CA LEU A 202 -0.54 24.78 17.93
C LEU A 202 -1.89 25.26 17.37
N TYR A 203 -2.72 24.36 16.86
CA TYR A 203 -4.05 24.69 16.33
C TYR A 203 -4.95 25.33 17.40
N SER A 204 -4.98 24.75 18.60
CA SER A 204 -5.73 25.32 19.73
C SER A 204 -5.21 26.71 20.15
N LYS A 205 -3.91 26.96 19.98
CA LYS A 205 -3.26 28.23 20.34
C LYS A 205 -3.38 29.31 19.26
N THR A 206 -3.70 28.94 18.02
CA THR A 206 -3.97 29.90 16.94
C THR A 206 -5.45 30.30 16.84
N ASN A 207 -6.22 30.10 17.91
CA ASN A 207 -7.68 30.29 17.93
C ASN A 207 -8.37 29.54 16.78
N ASN A 208 -7.90 28.30 16.51
CA ASN A 208 -8.38 27.43 15.43
C ASN A 208 -8.33 28.12 14.05
N MET A 209 -7.34 29.01 13.89
CA MET A 209 -7.12 29.90 12.75
C MET A 209 -8.24 30.89 12.46
N ARG A 210 -9.21 31.13 13.36
CA ARG A 210 -10.39 31.98 13.06
C ARG A 210 -10.09 33.47 12.87
N GLY A 211 -8.96 33.96 13.35
CA GLY A 211 -8.59 35.37 13.22
C GLY A 211 -8.20 35.78 11.80
N ASP A 212 -8.16 37.09 11.56
CA ASP A 212 -7.78 37.72 10.28
C ASP A 212 -6.29 37.55 9.93
N ASP A 213 -5.49 37.07 10.88
CA ASP A 213 -4.06 36.76 10.70
C ASP A 213 -3.80 35.62 9.70
N TRP A 214 -4.84 34.84 9.36
CA TRP A 214 -4.73 33.63 8.54
C TRP A 214 -5.46 33.78 7.21
N THR A 215 -4.71 33.59 6.13
CA THR A 215 -5.24 33.65 4.76
C THR A 215 -6.01 32.38 4.40
N ALA A 216 -6.84 32.46 3.36
CA ALA A 216 -7.47 31.29 2.74
C ALA A 216 -6.46 30.20 2.41
N THR A 217 -5.36 30.59 1.77
CA THR A 217 -4.24 29.73 1.39
C THR A 217 -3.67 28.96 2.58
N ASP A 218 -3.53 29.59 3.74
CA ASP A 218 -3.03 28.92 4.94
C ASP A 218 -3.96 27.80 5.41
N ARG A 219 -5.27 28.07 5.41
CA ARG A 219 -6.29 27.10 5.82
C ARG A 219 -6.32 25.91 4.85
N ILE A 220 -6.24 26.18 3.54
CA ILE A 220 -6.20 25.15 2.49
C ILE A 220 -4.96 24.27 2.63
N MET A 221 -3.78 24.89 2.79
CA MET A 221 -2.54 24.16 2.97
C MET A 221 -2.56 23.30 4.23
N LEU A 222 -3.10 23.82 5.33
CA LEU A 222 -3.26 23.05 6.56
C LEU A 222 -4.21 21.88 6.38
N LEU A 223 -5.35 22.08 5.70
CA LEU A 223 -6.31 21.01 5.41
C LEU A 223 -5.64 19.88 4.63
N HIS A 224 -4.91 20.20 3.57
CA HIS A 224 -4.20 19.21 2.75
C HIS A 224 -3.12 18.48 3.54
N ALA A 225 -2.34 19.20 4.36
CA ALA A 225 -1.33 18.62 5.22
C ALA A 225 -1.96 17.65 6.23
N CYS A 226 -3.04 18.06 6.90
CA CYS A 226 -3.76 17.23 7.85
C CYS A 226 -4.33 15.96 7.21
N ILE A 227 -4.97 16.07 6.04
CA ILE A 227 -5.51 14.89 5.34
C ILE A 227 -4.40 13.95 4.90
N SER A 228 -3.29 14.49 4.37
CA SER A 228 -2.13 13.69 3.94
C SER A 228 -1.45 12.98 5.12
N ALA A 229 -1.47 13.59 6.30
CA ALA A 229 -0.94 13.05 7.55
C ALA A 229 -1.98 12.25 8.37
N ASN A 230 -3.18 12.00 7.83
CA ASN A 230 -4.29 11.31 8.50
C ASN A 230 -4.76 11.96 9.82
N LEU A 231 -4.59 13.28 9.96
CA LEU A 231 -5.03 14.10 11.10
C LEU A 231 -6.48 14.57 10.90
N TYR A 232 -7.42 13.63 10.77
CA TYR A 232 -8.81 13.95 10.41
C TYR A 232 -9.57 14.75 11.47
N ASP A 233 -9.20 14.64 12.74
CA ASP A 233 -9.82 15.39 13.85
C ASP A 233 -9.73 16.91 13.58
N VAL A 234 -8.52 17.39 13.29
CA VAL A 234 -8.22 18.81 13.00
C VAL A 234 -8.78 19.21 11.64
N ALA A 235 -8.71 18.33 10.64
CA ALA A 235 -9.30 18.58 9.32
C ALA A 235 -10.82 18.78 9.38
N LEU A 236 -11.53 17.96 10.17
CA LEU A 236 -12.97 18.06 10.38
C LEU A 236 -13.34 19.36 11.11
N GLU A 237 -12.60 19.70 12.17
CA GLU A 237 -12.83 20.97 12.89
C GLU A 237 -12.62 22.17 11.98
N LEU A 238 -11.54 22.19 11.19
CA LEU A 238 -11.26 23.25 10.24
C LEU A 238 -12.38 23.39 9.18
N LEU A 239 -12.91 22.28 8.69
CA LEU A 239 -14.03 22.24 7.74
C LEU A 239 -15.37 22.68 8.35
N GLN A 240 -15.59 22.51 9.66
CA GLN A 240 -16.82 22.98 10.32
C GLN A 240 -16.94 24.51 10.27
N TYR A 241 -15.82 25.23 10.42
CA TYR A 241 -15.80 26.69 10.48
C TYR A 241 -15.55 27.37 9.13
N HIS A 242 -14.82 26.74 8.20
CA HIS A 242 -14.42 27.34 6.91
C HIS A 242 -14.93 26.56 5.68
N LYS A 243 -16.07 25.88 5.83
CA LYS A 243 -16.58 24.90 4.87
C LYS A 243 -16.64 25.36 3.40
N LYS A 244 -17.21 26.53 3.14
CA LYS A 244 -17.42 27.04 1.77
C LYS A 244 -16.11 27.37 1.07
N GLU A 245 -15.23 28.07 1.76
CA GLU A 245 -13.90 28.47 1.27
C GLU A 245 -13.04 27.24 0.97
N LEU A 246 -13.01 26.27 1.88
CA LEU A 246 -12.14 25.09 1.76
C LEU A 246 -12.65 24.03 0.77
N ALA A 247 -13.95 23.98 0.49
CA ALA A 247 -14.52 22.98 -0.38
C ALA A 247 -14.37 23.28 -1.89
N LEU A 248 -14.29 24.57 -2.26
CA LEU A 248 -14.43 25.05 -3.64
C LEU A 248 -13.09 25.29 -4.35
N GLU A 249 -11.97 25.08 -3.67
CA GLU A 249 -10.64 25.30 -4.23
C GLU A 249 -10.24 24.18 -5.21
N THR A 250 -9.94 24.58 -6.45
CA THR A 250 -9.95 23.68 -7.62
C THR A 250 -8.62 22.97 -7.86
N ASP A 251 -7.49 23.64 -7.64
CA ASP A 251 -6.21 23.18 -8.22
C ASP A 251 -5.61 21.96 -7.51
N LYS A 252 -5.92 21.73 -6.21
CA LYS A 252 -5.41 20.60 -5.40
C LYS A 252 -6.35 20.13 -4.30
N ASN A 253 -7.68 20.21 -4.49
CA ASN A 253 -8.69 19.90 -3.46
C ASN A 253 -8.37 18.64 -2.64
N ALA A 254 -8.61 18.69 -1.33
CA ALA A 254 -8.60 17.58 -0.37
C ALA A 254 -9.16 16.25 -0.91
N LEU A 255 -10.19 16.30 -1.77
CA LEU A 255 -10.73 15.13 -2.45
C LEU A 255 -9.67 14.33 -3.21
N HIS A 256 -8.71 14.98 -3.89
CA HIS A 256 -7.65 14.32 -4.66
C HIS A 256 -6.74 13.45 -3.79
N VAL A 257 -6.40 13.93 -2.61
CA VAL A 257 -5.59 13.18 -1.64
C VAL A 257 -6.37 11.96 -1.14
N LEU A 258 -7.66 12.15 -0.86
CA LEU A 258 -8.54 11.09 -0.37
C LEU A 258 -8.82 10.02 -1.44
N ALA A 259 -9.04 10.41 -2.70
CA ALA A 259 -9.23 9.47 -3.82
C ALA A 259 -8.04 8.52 -3.98
N ARG A 260 -6.82 9.02 -3.75
CA ARG A 260 -5.57 8.26 -3.84
C ARG A 260 -5.32 7.30 -2.67
N ASN A 261 -6.13 7.34 -1.61
CA ASN A 261 -5.90 6.56 -0.40
C ASN A 261 -7.12 5.70 0.00
N PRO A 262 -7.36 4.56 -0.69
CA PRO A 262 -8.49 3.68 -0.38
C PRO A 262 -8.42 3.08 1.03
N SER A 263 -7.21 2.89 1.57
CA SER A 263 -6.99 2.23 2.87
C SER A 263 -7.67 2.94 4.04
N VAL A 264 -7.85 4.26 3.93
CA VAL A 264 -8.48 5.09 4.96
C VAL A 264 -9.97 4.80 5.10
N PHE A 265 -10.60 4.37 4.01
CA PHE A 265 -12.03 4.07 3.96
C PHE A 265 -12.32 2.62 4.39
N GLU A 266 -11.31 1.76 4.44
CA GLU A 266 -11.44 0.43 5.04
C GLU A 266 -11.54 0.57 6.56
N GLY A 267 -12.76 0.46 7.10
CA GLY A 267 -12.96 0.38 8.54
C GLY A 267 -12.15 -0.76 9.15
N ALA A 268 -11.81 -0.67 10.43
CA ALA A 268 -11.03 -1.69 11.13
C ALA A 268 -11.60 -3.09 10.82
N ARG A 269 -10.85 -3.90 10.07
CA ARG A 269 -11.28 -5.25 9.69
C ARG A 269 -11.44 -6.04 10.98
N LEU A 270 -12.69 -6.47 11.29
CA LEU A 270 -12.95 -7.36 12.42
C LEU A 270 -12.00 -8.57 12.35
N PRO A 271 -11.37 -8.98 13.46
CA PRO A 271 -10.54 -10.17 13.50
C PRO A 271 -11.29 -11.38 12.94
N ILE A 272 -10.55 -12.31 12.32
CA ILE A 272 -11.12 -13.50 11.66
C ILE A 272 -12.03 -14.29 12.63
N LEU A 273 -11.67 -14.34 13.91
CA LEU A 273 -12.45 -14.96 14.97
C LEU A 273 -13.85 -14.33 15.12
N TRP A 274 -13.95 -13.00 15.09
CA TRP A 274 -15.22 -12.28 15.16
C TRP A 274 -16.07 -12.44 13.89
N ARG A 275 -15.43 -12.56 12.72
CA ARG A 275 -16.13 -12.89 11.46
C ARG A 275 -16.70 -14.30 11.46
N LEU A 276 -16.00 -15.26 12.09
CA LEU A 276 -16.47 -16.63 12.24
C LEU A 276 -17.58 -16.72 13.30
N LEU A 277 -17.42 -16.07 14.46
CA LEU A 277 -18.44 -16.01 15.51
C LEU A 277 -19.76 -15.42 15.01
N ASN A 278 -19.71 -14.31 14.25
CA ASN A 278 -20.89 -13.68 13.66
C ASN A 278 -21.55 -14.50 12.54
N LYS A 279 -20.91 -15.57 12.04
CA LYS A 279 -21.54 -16.54 11.12
C LYS A 279 -22.22 -17.70 11.85
N ILE A 280 -21.85 -17.98 13.09
CA ILE A 280 -22.27 -19.17 13.84
C ILE A 280 -23.42 -18.85 14.82
N LEU A 281 -23.45 -17.65 15.41
CA LEU A 281 -24.48 -17.26 16.38
C LEU A 281 -25.66 -16.50 15.72
N PRO A 282 -26.91 -16.96 15.88
CA PRO A 282 -28.09 -16.19 15.49
C PRO A 282 -28.36 -15.12 16.57
N GLY A 283 -28.09 -13.85 16.25
CA GLY A 283 -28.28 -12.72 17.15
C GLY A 283 -27.75 -11.40 16.56
N PRO A 284 -27.98 -10.24 17.21
CA PRO A 284 -27.45 -8.97 16.74
C PRO A 284 -25.92 -9.04 16.66
N ARG A 285 -25.35 -8.51 15.57
CA ARG A 285 -23.90 -8.54 15.33
C ARG A 285 -23.17 -7.85 16.48
N ILE A 286 -22.51 -8.64 17.34
CA ILE A 286 -21.66 -8.11 18.41
C ILE A 286 -20.31 -7.80 17.76
N GLY A 287 -20.01 -6.52 17.66
CA GLY A 287 -18.73 -6.00 17.20
C GLY A 287 -18.61 -4.55 17.67
N PRO A 288 -17.39 -4.01 17.82
CA PRO A 288 -17.21 -2.59 18.13
C PRO A 288 -18.03 -1.76 17.15
N SER A 289 -18.86 -0.84 17.68
CA SER A 289 -19.66 0.07 16.87
C SER A 289 -18.76 0.64 15.77
N GLU A 290 -19.18 0.54 14.52
CA GLU A 290 -18.40 0.99 13.37
C GLU A 290 -18.07 2.47 13.59
N LYS A 291 -16.86 2.78 14.08
CA LYS A 291 -16.44 4.17 14.27
C LYS A 291 -16.58 4.82 12.91
N LYS A 292 -17.42 5.85 12.82
CA LYS A 292 -17.70 6.58 11.58
C LYS A 292 -16.36 6.95 10.94
N CYS A 293 -16.16 6.54 9.69
CA CYS A 293 -14.91 6.82 8.98
C CYS A 293 -14.79 8.34 8.80
N GLN A 294 -13.91 8.98 9.56
CA GLN A 294 -13.74 10.44 9.56
C GLN A 294 -13.36 10.96 8.16
N ALA A 295 -12.58 10.20 7.40
CA ALA A 295 -12.28 10.54 6.02
C ALA A 295 -13.52 10.54 5.12
N LEU A 296 -14.44 9.59 5.30
CA LEU A 296 -15.73 9.59 4.59
C LEU A 296 -16.56 10.82 4.95
N GLU A 297 -16.55 11.22 6.23
CA GLU A 297 -17.24 12.44 6.67
C GLU A 297 -16.65 13.70 6.02
N ILE A 298 -15.33 13.80 5.93
CA ILE A 298 -14.66 14.89 5.19
C ILE A 298 -15.11 14.92 3.74
N VAL A 299 -15.11 13.77 3.05
CA VAL A 299 -15.61 13.67 1.66
C VAL A 299 -17.03 14.18 1.57
N GLN A 300 -17.93 13.72 2.44
CA GLN A 300 -19.33 14.13 2.43
C GLN A 300 -19.54 15.62 2.72
N ILE A 301 -18.71 16.23 3.57
CA ILE A 301 -18.78 17.66 3.89
C ILE A 301 -18.37 18.49 2.66
N ILE A 302 -17.23 18.15 2.05
CA ILE A 302 -16.69 18.87 0.90
C ILE A 302 -17.58 18.66 -0.34
N TRP A 303 -17.92 17.40 -0.62
CA TRP A 303 -18.70 17.03 -1.80
C TRP A 303 -20.08 17.70 -1.81
N ARG A 304 -20.75 17.82 -0.66
CA ARG A 304 -22.04 18.52 -0.56
C ARG A 304 -21.99 20.01 -0.93
N GLU A 305 -20.83 20.66 -0.85
CA GLU A 305 -20.69 22.04 -1.35
C GLU A 305 -20.32 22.07 -2.83
N VAL A 306 -19.46 21.15 -3.27
CA VAL A 306 -19.06 21.04 -4.69
C VAL A 306 -20.28 20.79 -5.58
N VAL A 307 -21.21 19.92 -5.17
CA VAL A 307 -22.42 19.60 -5.94
C VAL A 307 -23.38 20.79 -6.12
N LYS A 308 -23.20 21.89 -5.38
CA LYS A 308 -24.00 23.12 -5.56
C LYS A 308 -23.50 24.01 -6.70
N LEU A 309 -22.31 23.72 -7.24
CA LEU A 309 -21.73 24.46 -8.37
C LEU A 309 -22.40 24.07 -9.69
N LYS A 310 -22.07 24.81 -10.76
CA LYS A 310 -22.46 24.42 -12.12
C LYS A 310 -21.67 23.19 -12.57
N ASP A 311 -22.24 22.42 -13.49
CA ASP A 311 -21.64 21.16 -13.96
C ASP A 311 -20.21 21.32 -14.52
N ASP A 312 -19.94 22.43 -15.20
CA ASP A 312 -18.59 22.74 -15.72
C ASP A 312 -17.59 22.96 -14.58
N ASP A 313 -17.98 23.64 -13.51
CA ASP A 313 -17.12 23.91 -12.36
C ASP A 313 -16.88 22.63 -11.54
N ILE A 314 -17.91 21.80 -11.35
CA ILE A 314 -17.80 20.47 -10.75
C ILE A 314 -16.80 19.63 -11.54
N TRP A 315 -16.92 19.65 -12.86
CA TRP A 315 -16.05 18.89 -13.73
C TRP A 315 -14.61 19.39 -13.70
N ASN A 316 -14.38 20.71 -13.66
CA ASN A 316 -13.06 21.30 -13.49
C ASN A 316 -12.41 20.87 -12.17
N ILE A 317 -13.17 20.76 -11.07
CA ILE A 317 -12.67 20.23 -9.78
C ILE A 317 -12.31 18.74 -9.88
N ILE A 318 -13.12 17.94 -10.56
CA ILE A 318 -12.88 16.49 -10.71
C ILE A 318 -11.67 16.18 -11.60
N ARG A 319 -11.49 17.01 -12.64
CA ARG A 319 -10.49 16.83 -13.69
C ARG A 319 -9.15 17.46 -13.31
N GLY A 320 -9.19 18.56 -12.56
CA GLY A 320 -8.03 19.36 -12.17
C GLY A 320 -7.38 20.12 -13.34
N PRO A 321 -6.23 20.77 -13.11
CA PRO A 321 -5.57 21.61 -14.11
C PRO A 321 -5.05 20.77 -15.30
N PRO A 322 -5.01 21.36 -16.52
CA PRO A 322 -4.37 20.74 -17.66
C PRO A 322 -2.85 20.60 -17.43
N GLU A 323 -2.31 19.43 -17.75
CA GLU A 323 -0.88 19.20 -17.80
C GLU A 323 -0.31 19.68 -19.13
N ILE A 324 0.67 20.56 -19.08
CA ILE A 324 1.37 21.07 -20.26
C ILE A 324 2.84 20.66 -20.13
N ILE A 325 3.30 19.83 -21.06
CA ILE A 325 4.71 19.40 -21.14
C ILE A 325 5.40 20.22 -22.22
N LYS A 326 6.58 20.76 -21.90
CA LYS A 326 7.44 21.41 -22.87
C LYS A 326 8.20 20.36 -23.67
N VAL A 327 7.83 20.18 -24.93
CA VAL A 327 8.48 19.23 -25.84
C VAL A 327 9.43 19.97 -26.77
N ARG A 328 10.65 19.47 -26.92
CA ARG A 328 11.64 20.03 -27.83
C ARG A 328 11.33 19.62 -29.27
N GLU A 329 11.18 20.59 -30.16
CA GLU A 329 10.82 20.34 -31.55
C GLU A 329 12.07 20.19 -32.44
N GLY A 330 12.46 18.93 -32.70
CA GLY A 330 13.59 18.57 -33.57
C GLY A 330 14.92 18.33 -32.84
N ASN A 331 15.86 17.71 -33.56
CA ASN A 331 17.14 17.24 -33.00
C ASN A 331 18.26 18.30 -33.02
N HIS A 332 17.96 19.54 -33.40
CA HIS A 332 18.97 20.60 -33.54
C HIS A 332 19.27 21.30 -32.20
N PRO A 333 20.53 21.70 -31.92
CA PRO A 333 20.92 22.45 -30.71
C PRO A 333 20.08 23.70 -30.38
N ALA A 334 19.43 24.31 -31.37
CA ALA A 334 18.62 25.52 -31.25
C ALA A 334 17.09 25.30 -31.38
N ALA A 335 16.62 24.05 -31.28
CA ALA A 335 15.20 23.70 -31.37
C ALA A 335 14.35 24.39 -30.28
N LYS A 336 13.21 24.95 -30.69
CA LYS A 336 12.25 25.60 -29.78
C LYS A 336 11.52 24.56 -28.94
N TYR A 337 11.21 24.91 -27.70
CA TYR A 337 10.31 24.15 -26.85
C TYR A 337 8.89 24.62 -27.10
N VAL A 338 7.99 23.68 -27.40
CA VAL A 338 6.57 23.95 -27.60
C VAL A 338 5.79 23.32 -26.46
N ASP A 339 4.83 24.07 -25.93
CA ASP A 339 3.89 23.59 -24.94
C ASP A 339 2.92 22.59 -25.59
N ARG A 340 3.01 21.31 -25.20
CA ARG A 340 2.09 20.26 -25.64
C ARG A 340 1.19 19.85 -24.49
N PHE A 341 -0.12 19.86 -24.73
CA PHE A 341 -1.11 19.33 -23.81
C PHE A 341 -0.88 17.83 -23.63
N ALA A 342 -0.66 17.41 -22.38
CA ALA A 342 -0.32 16.03 -22.01
C ALA A 342 -1.45 15.32 -21.24
N GLY A 343 -2.60 15.98 -21.09
CA GLY A 343 -3.75 15.45 -20.36
C GLY A 343 -4.03 16.25 -19.09
N TYR A 344 -4.62 15.60 -18.08
CA TYR A 344 -4.96 16.24 -16.80
C TYR A 344 -4.33 15.47 -15.63
N GLN A 345 -3.54 16.13 -14.77
CA GLN A 345 -2.77 15.50 -13.67
C GLN A 345 -3.64 14.94 -12.53
N SER A 346 -4.86 15.46 -12.38
CA SER A 346 -5.66 15.32 -11.16
C SER A 346 -7.05 14.74 -11.48
N ARG A 347 -7.08 13.50 -11.97
CA ARG A 347 -8.31 12.78 -12.35
C ARG A 347 -8.94 12.03 -11.20
N LEU A 348 -9.61 12.77 -10.32
CA LEU A 348 -10.17 12.25 -9.07
C LEU A 348 -10.90 10.91 -9.23
N LEU A 349 -11.86 10.84 -10.16
CA LEU A 349 -12.70 9.66 -10.38
C LEU A 349 -11.91 8.46 -10.91
N PHE A 350 -11.10 8.67 -11.94
CA PHE A 350 -10.37 7.57 -12.60
C PHE A 350 -9.23 7.05 -11.72
N VAL A 351 -8.57 7.93 -10.97
CA VAL A 351 -7.55 7.53 -9.98
C VAL A 351 -8.19 6.71 -8.86
N ALA A 352 -9.33 7.16 -8.31
CA ALA A 352 -10.08 6.38 -7.33
C ALA A 352 -10.51 5.01 -7.90
N ALA A 353 -10.94 4.97 -9.16
CA ALA A 353 -11.33 3.72 -9.83
C ALA A 353 -10.15 2.77 -10.04
N ALA A 354 -9.00 3.27 -10.49
CA ALA A 354 -7.77 2.50 -10.70
C ALA A 354 -7.24 1.90 -9.39
N LEU A 355 -7.38 2.63 -8.28
CA LEU A 355 -6.92 2.21 -6.95
C LEU A 355 -7.98 1.39 -6.18
N GLY A 356 -9.20 1.27 -6.69
CA GLY A 356 -10.28 0.52 -6.03
C GLY A 356 -10.88 1.24 -4.82
N ASN A 357 -10.87 2.58 -4.80
CA ASN A 357 -11.47 3.38 -3.73
C ASN A 357 -13.01 3.45 -3.87
N THR A 358 -13.67 2.31 -3.70
CA THR A 358 -15.11 2.13 -3.98
C THR A 358 -16.01 2.98 -3.09
N LYS A 359 -15.70 3.08 -1.78
CA LYS A 359 -16.52 3.87 -0.85
C LYS A 359 -16.52 5.36 -1.21
N PHE A 360 -15.35 5.89 -1.58
CA PHE A 360 -15.23 7.25 -2.08
C PHE A 360 -16.08 7.44 -3.33
N LEU A 361 -15.95 6.56 -4.33
CA LEU A 361 -16.73 6.65 -5.57
C LEU A 361 -18.25 6.57 -5.33
N ILE A 362 -18.70 5.69 -4.44
CA ILE A 362 -20.13 5.57 -4.07
C ILE A 362 -20.67 6.90 -3.55
N GLU A 363 -19.97 7.55 -2.60
CA GLU A 363 -20.44 8.83 -2.06
C GLU A 363 -20.55 9.91 -3.14
N LEU A 364 -19.62 9.92 -4.10
CA LEU A 364 -19.65 10.86 -5.21
C LEU A 364 -20.84 10.60 -6.14
N LEU A 365 -21.02 9.35 -6.56
CA LEU A 365 -22.06 8.93 -7.49
C LEU A 365 -23.48 9.07 -6.90
N ARG A 366 -23.65 8.92 -5.59
CA ARG A 366 -24.95 9.10 -4.92
C ARG A 366 -25.49 10.52 -5.04
N LEU A 367 -24.62 11.52 -4.98
CA LEU A 367 -25.02 12.92 -5.08
C LEU A 367 -24.92 13.47 -6.52
N CYS A 368 -24.10 12.86 -7.37
CA CYS A 368 -24.03 13.16 -8.81
C CYS A 368 -23.99 11.88 -9.67
N PRO A 369 -25.16 11.29 -10.00
CA PRO A 369 -25.23 10.11 -10.85
C PRO A 369 -24.64 10.31 -12.26
N GLU A 370 -24.63 11.55 -12.77
CA GLU A 370 -24.09 11.88 -14.09
C GLU A 370 -22.59 11.58 -14.25
N LEU A 371 -21.86 11.45 -13.14
CA LEU A 371 -20.44 11.10 -13.16
C LEU A 371 -20.16 9.71 -13.75
N ILE A 372 -21.19 8.85 -13.84
CA ILE A 372 -21.11 7.54 -14.51
C ILE A 372 -20.71 7.67 -15.98
N TRP A 373 -21.13 8.76 -16.65
CA TRP A 373 -20.93 8.99 -18.08
C TRP A 373 -19.59 9.65 -18.42
N LYS A 374 -18.85 10.09 -17.40
CA LYS A 374 -17.60 10.81 -17.61
C LYS A 374 -16.51 9.84 -18.09
N ILE A 375 -15.75 10.30 -19.08
CA ILE A 375 -14.65 9.58 -19.71
C ILE A 375 -13.30 10.26 -19.45
N ASP A 376 -12.23 9.47 -19.43
CA ASP A 376 -10.85 9.95 -19.35
C ASP A 376 -10.31 10.33 -20.74
N ASP A 377 -9.03 10.72 -20.85
CA ASP A 377 -8.41 11.09 -22.16
C ASP A 377 -8.32 9.91 -23.14
N ASN A 378 -8.54 8.69 -22.67
CA ASN A 378 -8.55 7.50 -23.50
C ASN A 378 -9.98 7.05 -23.80
N ASP A 379 -10.99 7.90 -23.60
CA ASP A 379 -12.42 7.60 -23.79
C ASP A 379 -12.95 6.48 -22.88
N ARG A 380 -12.34 6.28 -21.70
CA ARG A 380 -12.71 5.21 -20.76
C ARG A 380 -13.52 5.76 -19.60
N THR A 381 -14.61 5.06 -19.25
CA THR A 381 -15.37 5.33 -18.02
C THR A 381 -14.63 4.79 -16.78
N ILE A 382 -15.09 5.14 -15.58
CA ILE A 382 -14.55 4.59 -14.32
C ILE A 382 -14.57 3.06 -14.27
N PHE A 383 -15.51 2.42 -14.98
CA PHE A 383 -15.64 0.96 -15.05
C PHE A 383 -14.59 0.32 -15.95
N HIS A 384 -14.27 0.95 -17.08
CA HIS A 384 -13.18 0.54 -17.94
C HIS A 384 -11.83 0.59 -17.20
N VAL A 385 -11.60 1.68 -16.46
CA VAL A 385 -10.40 1.85 -15.63
C VAL A 385 -10.38 0.81 -14.50
N ALA A 386 -11.49 0.61 -13.80
CA ALA A 386 -11.59 -0.43 -12.78
C ALA A 386 -11.28 -1.82 -13.35
N VAL A 387 -11.74 -2.11 -14.57
CA VAL A 387 -11.48 -3.40 -15.23
C VAL A 387 -10.03 -3.58 -15.60
N LEU A 388 -9.41 -2.55 -16.17
CA LEU A 388 -8.00 -2.54 -16.50
C LEU A 388 -7.13 -2.83 -15.26
N HIS A 389 -7.46 -2.23 -14.11
CA HIS A 389 -6.70 -2.41 -12.86
C HIS A 389 -7.20 -3.54 -11.95
N ARG A 390 -8.14 -4.39 -12.40
CA ARG A 390 -8.72 -5.53 -11.64
C ARG A 390 -9.43 -5.12 -10.34
N GLN A 391 -10.12 -3.98 -10.33
CA GLN A 391 -10.79 -3.44 -9.14
C GLN A 391 -12.25 -3.93 -9.03
N GLU A 392 -12.38 -5.15 -8.51
CA GLU A 392 -13.63 -5.93 -8.42
C GLU A 392 -14.76 -5.16 -7.71
N SER A 393 -14.43 -4.44 -6.64
CA SER A 393 -15.43 -3.70 -5.85
C SER A 393 -16.04 -2.52 -6.62
N VAL A 394 -15.26 -1.87 -7.49
CA VAL A 394 -15.76 -0.79 -8.36
C VAL A 394 -16.53 -1.39 -9.54
N TYR A 395 -16.00 -2.46 -10.15
CA TYR A 395 -16.69 -3.20 -11.21
C TYR A 395 -18.08 -3.70 -10.78
N ASN A 396 -18.20 -4.20 -9.55
CA ASN A 396 -19.44 -4.71 -9.01
C ASN A 396 -20.58 -3.66 -8.96
N LEU A 397 -20.26 -2.37 -8.98
CA LEU A 397 -21.27 -1.31 -9.07
C LEU A 397 -22.04 -1.34 -10.41
N LEU A 398 -21.50 -1.96 -11.48
CA LEU A 398 -22.23 -2.17 -12.74
C LEU A 398 -23.50 -3.01 -12.57
N TYR A 399 -23.55 -3.90 -11.57
CA TYR A 399 -24.76 -4.68 -11.29
C TYR A 399 -25.87 -3.85 -10.64
N GLU A 400 -25.54 -2.68 -10.08
CA GLU A 400 -26.48 -1.84 -9.32
C GLU A 400 -27.10 -0.72 -10.16
N ILE A 401 -26.50 -0.37 -11.30
CA ILE A 401 -26.94 0.74 -12.15
C ILE A 401 -27.99 0.35 -13.21
N GLY A 402 -28.54 -0.87 -13.15
CA GLY A 402 -29.63 -1.31 -14.02
C GLY A 402 -29.23 -1.40 -15.49
N SER A 403 -30.05 -0.85 -16.40
CA SER A 403 -29.83 -0.86 -17.86
C SER A 403 -28.70 0.07 -18.32
N ILE A 404 -28.26 1.01 -17.48
CA ILE A 404 -27.13 1.90 -17.78
C ILE A 404 -25.87 1.10 -18.09
N LYS A 405 -25.70 -0.07 -17.46
CA LYS A 405 -24.56 -0.95 -17.70
C LYS A 405 -24.42 -1.36 -19.19
N ASP A 406 -25.53 -1.53 -19.91
CA ASP A 406 -25.51 -1.97 -21.30
C ASP A 406 -24.96 -0.85 -22.19
N LEU A 407 -25.28 0.42 -21.86
CA LEU A 407 -24.70 1.58 -22.52
C LEU A 407 -23.23 1.76 -22.12
N VAL A 408 -22.88 1.63 -20.83
CA VAL A 408 -21.50 1.73 -20.36
C VAL A 408 -20.59 0.71 -21.04
N THR A 409 -21.03 -0.53 -21.20
CA THR A 409 -20.23 -1.60 -21.86
C THR A 409 -20.09 -1.41 -23.37
N SER A 410 -20.89 -0.53 -23.99
CA SER A 410 -20.81 -0.21 -25.41
C SER A 410 -19.74 0.83 -25.77
N PHE A 411 -19.27 1.61 -24.78
CA PHE A 411 -18.16 2.55 -24.97
C PHE A 411 -16.87 1.81 -25.35
N LYS A 412 -15.98 2.54 -26.01
CA LYS A 412 -14.68 2.06 -26.42
C LYS A 412 -13.61 3.09 -26.10
N ASP A 413 -12.40 2.61 -25.88
CA ASP A 413 -11.24 3.49 -25.73
C ASP A 413 -10.77 4.06 -27.09
N THR A 414 -9.78 4.95 -27.04
CA THR A 414 -9.13 5.56 -28.22
C THR A 414 -8.53 4.55 -29.22
N ASN A 415 -8.37 3.28 -28.85
CA ASN A 415 -7.90 2.18 -29.70
C ASN A 415 -9.04 1.24 -30.14
N ASP A 416 -10.30 1.66 -30.02
CA ASP A 416 -11.49 0.82 -30.26
C ASP A 416 -11.59 -0.41 -29.33
N ASN A 417 -10.85 -0.45 -28.22
CA ASN A 417 -10.98 -1.51 -27.22
C ASN A 417 -12.28 -1.32 -26.43
N ASN A 418 -13.16 -2.31 -26.47
CA ASN A 418 -14.25 -2.40 -25.51
C ASN A 418 -13.74 -2.82 -24.12
N ILE A 419 -14.62 -2.83 -23.12
CA ILE A 419 -14.27 -3.24 -21.74
C ILE A 419 -13.66 -4.64 -21.63
N LEU A 420 -13.99 -5.57 -22.55
CA LEU A 420 -13.47 -6.94 -22.55
C LEU A 420 -12.01 -6.99 -23.04
N HIS A 421 -11.63 -6.18 -24.03
CA HIS A 421 -10.22 -6.01 -24.41
C HIS A 421 -9.39 -5.45 -23.25
N LEU A 422 -9.95 -4.55 -22.44
CA LEU A 422 -9.24 -4.03 -21.26
C LEU A 422 -9.06 -5.10 -20.18
N ALA A 423 -10.02 -6.03 -20.03
CA ALA A 423 -9.86 -7.20 -19.18
C ALA A 423 -8.78 -8.16 -19.71
N ALA A 424 -8.54 -8.17 -21.03
CA ALA A 424 -7.51 -8.98 -21.68
C ALA A 424 -6.09 -8.45 -21.54
N LYS A 425 -5.91 -7.15 -21.28
CA LYS A 425 -4.58 -6.57 -21.07
C LYS A 425 -3.93 -7.10 -19.79
N LYS A 426 -2.62 -7.30 -19.82
CA LYS A 426 -1.84 -7.79 -18.68
C LYS A 426 -1.99 -6.90 -17.42
N PRO A 427 -2.10 -7.47 -16.21
CA PRO A 427 -2.20 -6.70 -14.98
C PRO A 427 -0.90 -5.97 -14.64
N GLU A 428 -1.00 -4.83 -13.95
CA GLU A 428 0.16 -4.11 -13.40
C GLU A 428 0.98 -4.99 -12.44
N GLN A 429 2.30 -4.87 -12.48
CA GLN A 429 3.26 -5.71 -11.74
C GLN A 429 2.99 -5.78 -10.23
N SER A 430 2.40 -4.74 -9.65
CA SER A 430 2.04 -4.65 -8.22
C SER A 430 1.01 -5.68 -7.75
N ARG A 431 0.27 -6.33 -8.68
CA ARG A 431 -0.75 -7.35 -8.36
C ARG A 431 -0.31 -8.79 -8.63
N LEU A 432 0.90 -9.00 -9.14
CA LEU A 432 1.42 -10.35 -9.48
C LEU A 432 1.62 -11.25 -8.25
N HIS A 433 1.68 -10.70 -7.03
CA HIS A 433 1.98 -11.47 -5.79
C HIS A 433 0.75 -11.87 -4.96
N ILE A 434 -0.48 -11.65 -5.44
CA ILE A 434 -1.70 -11.86 -4.64
C ILE A 434 -2.02 -13.35 -4.44
N VAL A 435 -1.63 -14.23 -5.38
CA VAL A 435 -2.02 -15.65 -5.39
C VAL A 435 -0.79 -16.55 -5.29
N SER A 436 -0.93 -17.67 -4.56
CA SER A 436 0.12 -18.67 -4.39
C SER A 436 0.34 -19.47 -5.67
N GLY A 437 1.31 -19.07 -6.49
CA GLY A 437 1.72 -19.82 -7.68
C GLY A 437 1.19 -19.26 -9.00
N VAL A 438 2.03 -19.35 -10.04
CA VAL A 438 1.80 -18.72 -11.34
C VAL A 438 0.57 -19.29 -12.07
N ALA A 439 0.30 -20.59 -11.94
CA ALA A 439 -0.87 -21.21 -12.55
C ALA A 439 -2.20 -20.73 -11.93
N LEU A 440 -2.23 -20.46 -10.62
CA LEU A 440 -3.42 -19.90 -9.96
C LEU A 440 -3.62 -18.42 -10.27
N GLN A 441 -2.53 -17.70 -10.56
CA GLN A 441 -2.62 -16.36 -11.12
C GLN A 441 -3.26 -16.39 -12.52
N MET A 442 -2.82 -17.30 -13.40
CA MET A 442 -3.44 -17.49 -14.70
C MET A 442 -4.94 -17.82 -14.56
N GLN A 443 -5.29 -18.74 -13.65
CA GLN A 443 -6.69 -19.05 -13.35
C GLN A 443 -7.49 -17.80 -12.97
N ARG A 444 -6.92 -16.91 -12.15
CA ARG A 444 -7.58 -15.67 -11.71
C ARG A 444 -7.83 -14.71 -12.87
N GLU A 445 -6.87 -14.54 -13.78
CA GLU A 445 -7.01 -13.67 -14.95
C GLU A 445 -8.10 -14.20 -15.90
N ILE A 446 -8.15 -15.51 -16.14
CA ILE A 446 -9.21 -16.08 -16.99
C ILE A 446 -10.59 -15.95 -16.32
N LEU A 447 -10.69 -16.17 -15.00
CA LEU A 447 -11.94 -15.96 -14.26
C LEU A 447 -12.40 -14.50 -14.35
N TRP A 448 -11.48 -13.55 -14.23
CA TRP A 448 -11.77 -12.13 -14.37
C TRP A 448 -12.27 -11.81 -15.79
N PHE A 449 -11.57 -12.28 -16.81
CA PHE A 449 -11.98 -12.10 -18.20
C PHE A 449 -13.36 -12.69 -18.47
N LYS A 450 -13.64 -13.90 -17.98
CA LYS A 450 -14.95 -14.56 -18.11
C LYS A 450 -16.06 -13.81 -17.38
N GLU A 451 -15.79 -13.25 -16.21
CA GLU A 451 -16.79 -12.44 -15.52
C GLU A 451 -17.15 -11.19 -16.33
N VAL A 452 -16.15 -10.45 -16.81
CA VAL A 452 -16.36 -9.26 -17.64
C VAL A 452 -17.11 -9.64 -18.93
N GLU A 453 -16.79 -10.77 -19.54
CA GLU A 453 -17.49 -11.30 -20.72
C GLU A 453 -18.99 -11.49 -20.46
N THR A 454 -19.40 -11.90 -19.25
CA THR A 454 -20.82 -12.06 -18.91
C THR A 454 -21.59 -10.74 -18.92
N MET A 455 -20.92 -9.63 -18.63
CA MET A 455 -21.52 -8.28 -18.62
C MET A 455 -21.65 -7.70 -20.03
N VAL A 456 -20.87 -8.21 -20.99
CA VAL A 456 -20.78 -7.65 -22.33
C VAL A 456 -21.76 -8.36 -23.27
N HIS A 457 -22.50 -7.56 -24.05
CA HIS A 457 -23.43 -8.07 -25.05
C HIS A 457 -22.71 -8.97 -26.08
N PRO A 458 -23.30 -10.10 -26.53
CA PRO A 458 -22.65 -11.05 -27.43
C PRO A 458 -22.05 -10.44 -28.70
N SER A 459 -22.70 -9.44 -29.30
CA SER A 459 -22.20 -8.76 -30.51
C SER A 459 -20.88 -8.01 -30.31
N LEU A 460 -20.53 -7.66 -29.08
CA LEU A 460 -19.29 -6.94 -28.76
C LEU A 460 -18.13 -7.90 -28.42
N ARG A 461 -18.41 -9.18 -28.12
CA ARG A 461 -17.39 -10.14 -27.69
C ARG A 461 -16.40 -10.48 -28.80
N GLU A 462 -16.84 -10.44 -30.05
CA GLU A 462 -16.03 -10.73 -31.24
C GLU A 462 -15.61 -9.45 -32.00
N LYS A 463 -15.88 -8.27 -31.42
CA LYS A 463 -15.55 -7.00 -32.07
C LYS A 463 -14.05 -6.79 -32.05
N LYS A 464 -13.48 -6.40 -33.19
CA LYS A 464 -12.05 -6.13 -33.32
C LYS A 464 -11.69 -4.71 -32.90
N ASN A 465 -10.54 -4.54 -32.24
CA ASN A 465 -9.94 -3.24 -31.95
C ASN A 465 -9.23 -2.65 -33.20
N LYS A 466 -8.58 -1.48 -33.07
CA LYS A 466 -7.84 -0.86 -34.18
C LYS A 466 -6.70 -1.72 -34.73
N GLN A 467 -6.14 -2.59 -33.90
CA GLN A 467 -5.11 -3.56 -34.29
C GLN A 467 -5.70 -4.82 -34.97
N GLY A 468 -7.02 -4.90 -35.14
CA GLY A 468 -7.67 -6.04 -35.80
C GLY A 468 -7.82 -7.28 -34.92
N GLN A 469 -7.56 -7.17 -33.62
CA GLN A 469 -7.58 -8.26 -32.66
C GLN A 469 -8.93 -8.34 -31.95
N THR A 470 -9.43 -9.55 -31.71
CA THR A 470 -10.57 -9.75 -30.79
C THR A 470 -10.10 -9.69 -29.33
N PRO A 471 -11.00 -9.51 -28.34
CA PRO A 471 -10.63 -9.60 -26.93
C PRO A 471 -9.95 -10.92 -26.55
N GLN A 472 -10.38 -12.03 -27.16
CA GLN A 472 -9.84 -13.36 -26.90
C GLN A 472 -8.44 -13.53 -27.52
N ASP A 473 -8.21 -13.00 -28.72
CA ASP A 473 -6.87 -13.01 -29.35
C ASP A 473 -5.89 -12.20 -28.49
N LEU A 474 -6.30 -11.01 -28.06
CA LEU A 474 -5.49 -10.14 -27.20
C LEU A 474 -5.19 -10.80 -25.86
N PHE A 475 -6.16 -11.50 -25.25
CA PHE A 475 -5.95 -12.21 -23.99
C PHE A 475 -4.87 -13.29 -24.14
N THR A 476 -4.96 -14.07 -25.22
CA THR A 476 -4.04 -15.16 -25.53
C THR A 476 -2.62 -14.65 -25.70
N GLU A 477 -2.45 -13.54 -26.43
CA GLU A 477 -1.14 -12.93 -26.67
C GLU A 477 -0.52 -12.36 -25.37
N GLU A 478 -1.26 -11.51 -24.65
CA GLU A 478 -0.78 -10.83 -23.43
C GLU A 478 -0.43 -11.81 -22.29
N HIS A 479 -1.10 -12.96 -22.24
CA HIS A 479 -0.94 -13.96 -21.18
C HIS A 479 -0.12 -15.19 -21.61
N ALA A 480 0.41 -15.25 -22.84
CA ALA A 480 1.19 -16.38 -23.33
C ALA A 480 2.37 -16.76 -22.40
N ASN A 481 3.14 -15.76 -21.95
CA ASN A 481 4.26 -15.98 -21.02
C ASN A 481 3.81 -16.48 -19.65
N LEU A 482 2.66 -15.99 -19.16
CA LEU A 482 2.09 -16.42 -17.88
C LEU A 482 1.62 -17.87 -17.95
N MET A 483 1.02 -18.25 -19.09
CA MET A 483 0.58 -19.61 -19.37
C MET A 483 1.75 -20.58 -19.45
N GLU A 484 2.83 -20.24 -20.17
CA GLU A 484 4.05 -21.07 -20.26
C GLU A 484 4.68 -21.30 -18.88
N LYS A 485 4.79 -20.24 -18.06
CA LYS A 485 5.30 -20.35 -16.69
C LYS A 485 4.35 -21.15 -15.79
N GLY A 486 3.05 -20.99 -15.96
CA GLY A 486 2.02 -21.75 -15.24
C GLY A 486 2.08 -23.24 -15.58
N GLU A 487 2.26 -23.58 -16.85
CA GLU A 487 2.45 -24.95 -17.32
C GLU A 487 3.70 -25.57 -16.71
N ARG A 488 4.85 -24.88 -16.78
CA ARG A 488 6.12 -25.34 -16.20
C ARG A 488 5.97 -25.61 -14.71
N TRP A 489 5.40 -24.65 -13.98
CA TRP A 489 5.17 -24.77 -12.54
C TRP A 489 4.29 -25.98 -12.19
N MET A 490 3.19 -26.20 -12.93
CA MET A 490 2.30 -27.35 -12.71
C MET A 490 3.01 -28.67 -13.00
N LYS A 491 3.76 -28.77 -14.10
CA LYS A 491 4.50 -29.98 -14.48
C LYS A 491 5.57 -30.33 -13.45
N GLU A 492 6.38 -29.36 -13.03
CA GLU A 492 7.42 -29.55 -12.02
C GLU A 492 6.82 -29.98 -10.67
N THR A 493 5.75 -29.30 -10.22
CA THR A 493 5.06 -29.62 -8.97
C THR A 493 4.44 -31.03 -9.03
N ALA A 494 3.79 -31.38 -10.13
CA ALA A 494 3.19 -32.70 -10.32
C ALA A 494 4.25 -33.81 -10.36
N ALA A 495 5.37 -33.59 -11.05
CA ALA A 495 6.47 -34.55 -11.11
C ALA A 495 7.08 -34.80 -9.72
N GLN A 496 7.35 -33.73 -8.95
CA GLN A 496 7.88 -33.86 -7.59
C GLN A 496 6.93 -34.63 -6.67
N CYS A 497 5.64 -34.29 -6.70
CA CYS A 497 4.64 -34.98 -5.87
C CYS A 497 4.42 -36.43 -6.30
N MET A 498 4.50 -36.74 -7.60
CA MET A 498 4.42 -38.09 -8.13
C MET A 498 5.55 -38.98 -7.62
N VAL A 499 6.78 -38.47 -7.54
CA VAL A 499 7.91 -39.22 -6.97
C VAL A 499 7.66 -39.56 -5.50
N VAL A 500 7.19 -38.61 -4.70
CA VAL A 500 6.84 -38.86 -3.29
C VAL A 500 5.72 -39.90 -3.17
N ALA A 501 4.68 -39.80 -4.00
CA ALA A 501 3.59 -40.78 -4.02
C ALA A 501 4.07 -42.18 -4.43
N ALA A 502 4.98 -42.29 -5.39
CA ALA A 502 5.56 -43.56 -5.82
C ALA A 502 6.42 -44.21 -4.71
N LEU A 503 7.20 -43.41 -3.99
CA LEU A 503 7.98 -43.89 -2.84
C LEU A 503 7.07 -44.44 -1.75
N ILE A 504 5.99 -43.71 -1.40
CA ILE A 504 5.01 -44.20 -0.42
C ILE A 504 4.35 -45.48 -0.91
N ALA A 505 3.90 -45.54 -2.16
CA ALA A 505 3.28 -46.75 -2.71
C ALA A 505 4.23 -47.97 -2.63
N THR A 506 5.53 -47.76 -2.92
CA THR A 506 6.54 -48.83 -2.86
C THR A 506 6.78 -49.30 -1.42
N ILE A 507 6.89 -48.37 -0.47
CA ILE A 507 7.11 -48.69 0.95
C ILE A 507 5.92 -49.47 1.51
N MET A 508 4.69 -49.00 1.24
CA MET A 508 3.48 -49.65 1.75
C MET A 508 3.24 -51.00 1.08
N PHE A 509 3.48 -51.12 -0.23
CA PHE A 509 3.41 -52.41 -0.93
C PHE A 509 4.37 -53.44 -0.32
N ALA A 510 5.61 -53.05 0.00
CA ALA A 510 6.55 -53.94 0.69
C ALA A 510 6.08 -54.30 2.11
N ALA A 511 5.53 -53.34 2.85
CA ALA A 511 5.01 -53.52 4.21
C ALA A 511 3.82 -54.51 4.25
N ALA A 512 2.99 -54.55 3.21
CA ALA A 512 1.90 -55.52 3.09
C ALA A 512 2.38 -56.99 3.09
N PHE A 513 3.58 -57.27 2.58
CA PHE A 513 4.17 -58.62 2.55
C PHE A 513 5.22 -58.87 3.64
N THR A 514 5.73 -57.81 4.28
CA THR A 514 6.69 -57.88 5.39
C THR A 514 6.01 -57.55 6.72
N LEU A 515 4.98 -58.34 7.04
CA LEU A 515 4.08 -58.06 8.16
C LEU A 515 4.85 -57.95 9.50
N PRO A 516 4.57 -56.91 10.31
CA PRO A 516 5.17 -56.76 11.64
C PRO A 516 4.80 -57.94 12.52
N GLY A 517 5.82 -58.65 13.03
CA GLY A 517 5.63 -59.87 13.81
C GLY A 517 5.75 -61.18 13.03
N GLY A 518 5.80 -61.13 11.70
CA GLY A 518 5.99 -62.30 10.84
C GLY A 518 4.75 -63.19 10.68
N ASN A 519 4.92 -64.22 9.86
CA ASN A 519 3.90 -65.22 9.57
C ASN A 519 4.23 -66.55 10.26
N ASN A 520 3.21 -67.29 10.63
CA ASN A 520 3.39 -68.64 11.16
C ASN A 520 3.85 -69.58 10.02
N GLN A 521 4.96 -70.30 10.23
CA GLN A 521 5.63 -71.11 9.21
C GLN A 521 4.81 -72.32 8.77
N GLU A 522 3.85 -72.79 9.58
CA GLU A 522 3.06 -73.99 9.29
C GLU A 522 1.86 -73.73 8.39
N ASN A 523 1.24 -72.54 8.47
CA ASN A 523 -0.02 -72.23 7.77
C ASN A 523 0.01 -70.90 7.00
N GLY A 524 1.10 -70.14 7.08
CA GLY A 524 1.28 -68.86 6.39
C GLY A 524 0.42 -67.72 6.95
N HIS A 525 -0.36 -67.94 8.02
CA HIS A 525 -1.20 -66.89 8.59
C HIS A 525 -0.41 -65.92 9.46
N PRO A 526 -0.78 -64.62 9.51
CA PRO A 526 -0.14 -63.64 10.37
C PRO A 526 -0.29 -64.00 11.85
N ILE A 527 0.80 -63.92 12.62
CA ILE A 527 0.82 -64.32 14.05
C ILE A 527 -0.13 -63.44 14.88
N PHE A 528 -0.22 -62.15 14.56
CA PHE A 528 -1.04 -61.17 15.28
C PHE A 528 -2.42 -60.91 14.67
N LYS A 529 -2.98 -61.85 13.88
CA LYS A 529 -4.24 -61.64 13.13
C LYS A 529 -5.45 -61.19 13.96
N HIS A 530 -5.46 -61.43 15.28
CA HIS A 530 -6.55 -61.07 16.18
C HIS A 530 -6.28 -59.80 17.00
N GLU A 531 -5.08 -59.22 16.91
CA GLU A 531 -4.74 -57.99 17.62
C GLU A 531 -5.33 -56.77 16.94
N SER A 532 -5.89 -55.85 17.71
CA SER A 532 -6.51 -54.64 17.16
C SER A 532 -5.51 -53.77 16.39
N ALA A 533 -4.25 -53.71 16.85
CA ALA A 533 -3.18 -52.99 16.16
C ALA A 533 -2.86 -53.58 14.78
N PHE A 534 -3.06 -54.90 14.59
CA PHE A 534 -2.82 -55.58 13.32
C PHE A 534 -3.90 -55.22 12.29
N ILE A 535 -5.16 -55.20 12.71
CA ILE A 535 -6.27 -54.78 11.87
C ILE A 535 -6.08 -53.32 11.44
N VAL A 536 -5.70 -52.43 12.36
CA VAL A 536 -5.41 -51.02 12.04
C VAL A 536 -4.24 -50.92 11.04
N PHE A 537 -3.16 -51.67 11.25
CA PHE A 537 -2.03 -51.70 10.34
C PHE A 537 -2.46 -52.08 8.91
N VAL A 538 -3.13 -53.22 8.72
CA VAL A 538 -3.51 -53.71 7.38
C VAL A 538 -4.47 -52.74 6.67
N ILE A 539 -5.47 -52.19 7.38
CA ILE A 539 -6.44 -51.26 6.78
C ILE A 539 -5.74 -49.97 6.37
N THR A 540 -4.94 -49.37 7.27
CA THR A 540 -4.24 -48.11 6.96
C THR A 540 -3.16 -48.29 5.92
N ASP A 541 -2.51 -49.45 5.86
CA ASP A 541 -1.55 -49.80 4.82
C ASP A 541 -2.21 -49.85 3.43
N ALA A 542 -3.33 -50.56 3.31
CA ALA A 542 -4.11 -50.63 2.09
C ALA A 542 -4.63 -49.24 1.66
N VAL A 543 -5.20 -48.46 2.59
CA VAL A 543 -5.68 -47.09 2.28
C VAL A 543 -4.52 -46.21 1.81
N SER A 544 -3.35 -46.31 2.44
CA SER A 544 -2.17 -45.57 2.03
C SER A 544 -1.75 -45.94 0.62
N LEU A 545 -1.67 -47.22 0.30
CA LEU A 545 -1.28 -47.73 -1.01
C LEU A 545 -2.24 -47.22 -2.10
N PHE A 546 -3.55 -47.45 -1.94
CA PHE A 546 -4.55 -47.04 -2.93
C PHE A 546 -4.63 -45.52 -3.09
N SER A 547 -4.55 -44.77 -1.99
CA SER A 547 -4.54 -43.31 -2.04
C SER A 547 -3.28 -42.77 -2.72
N SER A 548 -2.13 -43.41 -2.51
CA SER A 548 -0.89 -43.07 -3.21
C SER A 548 -0.99 -43.35 -4.72
N SER A 549 -1.52 -44.52 -5.11
CA SER A 549 -1.77 -44.85 -6.51
C SER A 549 -2.75 -43.87 -7.18
N ALA A 550 -3.83 -43.49 -6.49
CA ALA A 550 -4.75 -42.47 -6.97
C ALA A 550 -4.05 -41.11 -7.17
N SER A 551 -3.18 -40.72 -6.23
CA SER A 551 -2.37 -39.50 -6.34
C SER A 551 -1.45 -39.53 -7.57
N ILE A 552 -0.77 -40.65 -7.83
CA ILE A 552 0.07 -40.84 -9.03
C ILE A 552 -0.75 -40.65 -10.31
N LEU A 553 -1.91 -41.28 -10.42
CA LEU A 553 -2.78 -41.15 -11.59
C LEU A 553 -3.23 -39.70 -11.81
N MET A 554 -3.54 -38.97 -10.74
CA MET A 554 -3.92 -37.55 -10.84
C MET A 554 -2.76 -36.67 -11.30
N PHE A 555 -1.55 -36.86 -10.77
CA PHE A 555 -0.37 -36.12 -11.23
C PHE A 555 0.03 -36.50 -12.66
N LEU A 556 -0.15 -37.76 -13.06
CA LEU A 556 0.07 -38.19 -14.44
C LEU A 556 -0.91 -37.49 -15.38
N ALA A 557 -2.19 -37.39 -14.98
CA ALA A 557 -3.21 -36.65 -15.73
C ALA A 557 -2.95 -35.14 -15.83
N ILE A 558 -2.06 -34.57 -14.99
CA ILE A 558 -1.55 -33.20 -15.11
C ILE A 558 -0.39 -33.16 -16.11
N LEU A 559 0.54 -34.11 -16.05
CA LEU A 559 1.68 -34.17 -16.99
C LEU A 559 1.25 -34.39 -18.44
N THR A 560 0.18 -35.16 -18.67
CA THR A 560 -0.37 -35.45 -20.01
C THR A 560 -1.47 -34.49 -20.46
N ALA A 561 -1.72 -33.40 -19.72
CA ALA A 561 -2.74 -32.42 -20.09
C ALA A 561 -2.30 -31.55 -21.29
N ARG A 562 -3.27 -30.95 -21.99
CA ARG A 562 -3.02 -30.10 -23.17
C ARG A 562 -2.58 -28.67 -22.82
N TYR A 563 -2.83 -28.23 -21.59
CA TYR A 563 -2.52 -26.87 -21.11
C TYR A 563 -3.12 -25.75 -21.97
N ALA A 564 -4.29 -25.99 -22.56
CA ALA A 564 -5.05 -24.90 -23.19
C ALA A 564 -5.57 -23.92 -22.12
N GLU A 565 -5.90 -22.68 -22.50
CA GLU A 565 -6.33 -21.66 -21.53
C GLU A 565 -7.48 -22.15 -20.64
N ARG A 566 -8.49 -22.80 -21.23
CA ARG A 566 -9.64 -23.33 -20.50
C ARG A 566 -9.28 -24.42 -19.49
N ASP A 567 -8.16 -25.12 -19.68
CA ASP A 567 -7.71 -26.15 -18.74
C ASP A 567 -7.26 -25.53 -17.42
N PHE A 568 -6.69 -24.32 -17.44
CA PHE A 568 -6.28 -23.58 -16.24
C PHE A 568 -7.46 -23.12 -15.37
N LEU A 569 -8.67 -23.04 -15.93
CA LEU A 569 -9.84 -22.58 -15.18
C LEU A 569 -10.33 -23.56 -14.12
N VAL A 570 -10.50 -24.83 -14.49
CA VAL A 570 -11.17 -25.82 -13.64
C VAL A 570 -10.42 -27.15 -13.65
N SER A 571 -10.09 -27.67 -14.84
CA SER A 571 -9.51 -29.01 -14.99
C SER A 571 -8.19 -29.17 -14.24
N LEU A 572 -7.19 -28.31 -14.51
CA LEU A 572 -5.85 -28.41 -13.93
C LEU A 572 -5.86 -28.16 -12.40
N PRO A 573 -6.49 -27.10 -11.87
CA PRO A 573 -6.55 -26.88 -10.42
C PRO A 573 -7.27 -28.00 -9.66
N ILE A 574 -8.37 -28.55 -10.20
CA ILE A 574 -9.07 -29.67 -9.57
C ILE A 574 -8.21 -30.93 -9.57
N LYS A 575 -7.53 -31.24 -10.68
CA LYS A 575 -6.62 -32.39 -10.74
C LYS A 575 -5.51 -32.29 -9.69
N LEU A 576 -4.90 -31.10 -9.57
CA LEU A 576 -3.86 -30.81 -8.57
C LEU A 576 -4.41 -31.02 -7.15
N MET A 577 -5.63 -30.54 -6.88
CA MET A 577 -6.28 -30.68 -5.58
C MET A 577 -6.58 -32.12 -5.20
N ILE A 578 -7.16 -32.90 -6.10
CA ILE A 578 -7.45 -34.31 -5.85
C ILE A 578 -6.13 -35.07 -5.64
N GLY A 579 -5.09 -34.78 -6.43
CA GLY A 579 -3.76 -35.38 -6.28
C GLY A 579 -3.12 -35.07 -4.93
N LEU A 580 -3.13 -33.81 -4.48
CA LEU A 580 -2.60 -33.40 -3.18
C LEU A 580 -3.42 -33.93 -2.00
N LEU A 581 -4.74 -34.01 -2.13
CA LEU A 581 -5.62 -34.59 -1.11
C LEU A 581 -5.35 -36.09 -0.94
N ALA A 582 -5.27 -36.83 -2.05
CA ALA A 582 -4.91 -38.24 -2.02
C ALA A 582 -3.50 -38.48 -1.47
N LEU A 583 -2.55 -37.59 -1.76
CA LEU A 583 -1.21 -37.64 -1.17
C LEU A 583 -1.24 -37.39 0.34
N PHE A 584 -2.03 -36.42 0.81
CA PHE A 584 -2.19 -36.13 2.23
C PHE A 584 -2.78 -37.31 3.00
N ILE A 585 -3.84 -37.93 2.45
CA ILE A 585 -4.44 -39.14 3.02
C ILE A 585 -3.38 -40.24 3.10
N SER A 586 -2.62 -40.47 2.02
CA SER A 586 -1.55 -41.46 1.96
C SER A 586 -0.49 -41.24 3.05
N ILE A 587 0.07 -40.03 3.17
CA ILE A 587 1.07 -39.70 4.20
C ILE A 587 0.51 -39.95 5.61
N THR A 588 -0.73 -39.53 5.85
CA THR A 588 -1.36 -39.68 7.17
C THR A 588 -1.55 -41.15 7.52
N THR A 589 -2.09 -41.95 6.60
CA THR A 589 -2.29 -43.38 6.82
C THR A 589 -0.98 -44.17 6.90
N MET A 590 0.05 -43.78 6.14
CA MET A 590 1.40 -44.35 6.27
C MET A 590 1.97 -44.11 7.67
N MET A 591 1.83 -42.90 8.23
CA MET A 591 2.29 -42.61 9.60
C MET A 591 1.51 -43.40 10.67
N ILE A 592 0.22 -43.64 10.43
CA ILE A 592 -0.61 -44.49 11.31
C ILE A 592 -0.19 -45.96 11.21
N ALA A 593 0.00 -46.49 10.00
CA ALA A 593 0.48 -47.86 9.78
C ALA A 593 1.86 -48.07 10.41
N PHE A 594 2.78 -47.11 10.21
CA PHE A 594 4.08 -47.11 10.85
C PHE A 594 3.96 -47.16 12.38
N SER A 595 3.10 -46.33 12.98
CA SER A 595 2.86 -46.33 14.43
C SER A 595 2.26 -47.66 14.91
N ALA A 596 1.29 -48.21 14.19
CA ALA A 596 0.65 -49.49 14.51
C ALA A 596 1.65 -50.66 14.50
N SER A 597 2.66 -50.63 13.61
CA SER A 597 3.70 -51.65 13.56
C SER A 597 4.51 -51.73 14.87
N PHE A 598 4.80 -50.60 15.53
CA PHE A 598 5.47 -50.59 16.83
C PHE A 598 4.59 -51.13 17.97
N PHE A 599 3.28 -50.89 17.92
CA PHE A 599 2.36 -51.50 18.88
C PHE A 599 2.32 -53.03 18.76
N LEU A 600 2.52 -53.59 17.56
CA LEU A 600 2.61 -55.03 17.34
C LEU A 600 3.92 -55.63 17.85
N VAL A 601 5.05 -54.94 17.64
CA VAL A 601 6.36 -55.44 18.09
C VAL A 601 6.52 -55.36 19.62
N TYR A 602 5.99 -54.32 20.26
CA TYR A 602 6.19 -54.06 21.70
C TYR A 602 5.02 -54.49 22.62
N THR A 603 4.22 -55.46 22.21
CA THR A 603 3.03 -55.94 22.95
C THR A 603 3.30 -56.36 24.40
N LYS A 604 4.45 -56.99 24.68
CA LYS A 604 4.82 -57.53 26.01
C LYS A 604 5.95 -56.78 26.72
N GLY A 605 6.38 -55.61 26.22
CA GLY A 605 7.56 -54.88 26.70
C GLY A 605 7.35 -53.36 26.86
N MET A 606 8.43 -52.57 26.67
CA MET A 606 8.51 -51.11 26.88
C MET A 606 7.38 -50.29 26.20
N LYS A 607 6.21 -50.20 26.85
CA LYS A 607 5.01 -49.54 26.30
C LYS A 607 5.19 -48.05 26.02
N TRP A 608 6.16 -47.38 26.64
CA TRP A 608 6.44 -45.96 26.42
C TRP A 608 6.97 -45.67 24.99
N VAL A 609 7.62 -46.65 24.35
CA VAL A 609 8.25 -46.48 23.03
C VAL A 609 7.22 -46.24 21.92
N PRO A 610 6.16 -47.07 21.74
CA PRO A 610 5.11 -46.80 20.76
C PRO A 610 4.42 -45.43 20.95
N TYR A 611 4.11 -45.03 22.18
CA TYR A 611 3.47 -43.73 22.45
C TYR A 611 4.37 -42.55 22.04
N LEU A 612 5.67 -42.63 22.31
CA LEU A 612 6.63 -41.61 21.88
C LEU A 612 6.71 -41.53 20.35
N ILE A 613 6.79 -42.68 19.68
CA ILE A 613 6.87 -42.74 18.21
C ILE A 613 5.60 -42.18 17.56
N THR A 614 4.41 -42.50 18.09
CA THR A 614 3.16 -41.91 17.60
C THR A 614 3.15 -40.39 17.74
N GLY A 615 3.64 -39.86 18.86
CA GLY A 615 3.80 -38.41 19.04
C GLY A 615 4.72 -37.77 18.00
N LEU A 616 5.86 -38.41 17.70
CA LEU A 616 6.81 -37.93 16.68
C LEU A 616 6.24 -38.04 15.26
N ALA A 617 5.51 -39.12 14.95
CA ALA A 617 4.86 -39.34 13.65
C ALA A 617 3.77 -38.30 13.34
N GLY A 618 3.15 -37.71 14.37
CA GLY A 618 2.19 -36.61 14.20
C GLY A 618 2.82 -35.30 13.69
N GLY A 619 4.10 -35.05 13.99
CA GLY A 619 4.81 -33.83 13.62
C GLY A 619 4.81 -33.56 12.10
N PRO A 620 5.29 -34.51 11.27
CA PRO A 620 5.27 -34.39 9.81
C PRO A 620 3.86 -34.19 9.21
N VAL A 621 2.84 -34.87 9.75
CA VAL A 621 1.44 -34.73 9.29
C VAL A 621 0.94 -33.31 9.52
N LEU A 622 1.16 -32.76 10.72
CA LEU A 622 0.77 -31.39 11.06
C LEU A 622 1.55 -30.35 10.24
N LEU A 623 2.84 -30.58 10.01
CA LEU A 623 3.68 -29.72 9.18
C LEU A 623 3.18 -29.70 7.73
N PHE A 624 2.92 -30.87 7.14
CA PHE A 624 2.38 -30.96 5.78
C PHE A 624 1.03 -30.27 5.68
N ALA A 625 0.11 -30.52 6.63
CA ALA A 625 -1.19 -29.86 6.68
C ALA A 625 -1.04 -28.33 6.71
N ARG A 626 -0.15 -27.79 7.55
CA ARG A 626 0.11 -26.34 7.65
C ARG A 626 0.68 -25.76 6.35
N LEU A 627 1.62 -26.45 5.70
CA LEU A 627 2.26 -25.99 4.47
C LEU A 627 1.29 -25.99 3.28
N GLN A 628 0.47 -27.04 3.16
CA GLN A 628 -0.49 -27.17 2.05
C GLN A 628 -1.80 -26.43 2.27
N TYR A 629 -2.14 -26.08 3.51
CA TYR A 629 -3.39 -25.41 3.85
C TYR A 629 -3.63 -24.14 3.03
N ARG A 630 -2.59 -23.30 2.85
CA ARG A 630 -2.71 -22.06 2.08
C ARG A 630 -3.03 -22.35 0.61
N LEU A 631 -2.30 -23.27 -0.01
CA LEU A 631 -2.51 -23.66 -1.41
C LEU A 631 -3.91 -24.26 -1.60
N PHE A 632 -4.31 -25.20 -0.74
CA PHE A 632 -5.62 -25.84 -0.76
C PHE A 632 -6.75 -24.82 -0.64
N PHE A 633 -6.66 -23.92 0.34
CA PHE A 633 -7.67 -22.87 0.55
C PHE A 633 -7.71 -21.88 -0.63
N ASP A 634 -6.56 -21.48 -1.16
CA ASP A 634 -6.49 -20.59 -2.32
C ASP A 634 -7.16 -21.22 -3.54
N VAL A 635 -6.90 -22.49 -3.85
CA VAL A 635 -7.53 -23.20 -4.97
C VAL A 635 -9.03 -23.39 -4.78
N VAL A 636 -9.48 -23.79 -3.57
CA VAL A 636 -10.91 -23.91 -3.26
C VAL A 636 -11.61 -22.56 -3.41
N ARG A 637 -11.00 -21.49 -2.89
CA ARG A 637 -11.54 -20.14 -3.00
C ARG A 637 -11.59 -19.67 -4.45
N THR A 638 -10.53 -19.84 -5.24
CA THR A 638 -10.51 -19.39 -6.64
C THR A 638 -11.46 -20.21 -7.52
N THR A 639 -11.52 -21.53 -7.32
CA THR A 639 -12.27 -22.43 -8.20
C THR A 639 -13.76 -22.48 -7.85
N LEU A 640 -14.10 -22.52 -6.55
CA LEU A 640 -15.49 -22.65 -6.09
C LEU A 640 -16.11 -21.32 -5.65
N SER A 641 -15.32 -20.39 -5.08
CA SER A 641 -15.83 -19.13 -4.55
C SER A 641 -15.77 -17.94 -5.51
N SER A 642 -15.14 -18.08 -6.68
CA SER A 642 -15.12 -17.02 -7.70
C SER A 642 -16.51 -16.60 -8.18
N ARG A 643 -17.46 -17.54 -8.22
CA ARG A 643 -18.89 -17.25 -8.47
C ARG A 643 -19.54 -16.32 -7.42
N PHE A 644 -18.94 -16.15 -6.24
CA PHE A 644 -19.44 -15.30 -5.16
C PHE A 644 -18.63 -14.00 -4.96
N LEU A 645 -17.49 -13.84 -5.65
CA LEU A 645 -16.67 -12.61 -5.60
C LEU A 645 -17.28 -11.50 -6.47
N PHE A 646 -17.92 -11.89 -7.56
CA PHE A 646 -18.60 -11.02 -8.49
C PHE A 646 -20.11 -11.19 -8.25
N LYS A 647 -20.82 -10.07 -8.06
CA LYS A 647 -22.23 -9.97 -7.58
C LYS A 647 -22.35 -9.88 -6.05
N PRO A 648 -22.22 -8.66 -5.47
CA PRO A 648 -22.46 -8.45 -4.06
C PRO A 648 -23.93 -8.73 -3.72
N LYS A 649 -24.19 -9.47 -2.63
CA LYS A 649 -25.55 -9.67 -2.09
C LYS A 649 -26.14 -8.42 -1.45
N LYS A 650 -25.33 -7.39 -1.25
CA LYS A 650 -25.71 -6.13 -0.60
C LYS A 650 -25.52 -5.00 -1.61
N HIS A 651 -26.58 -4.27 -1.91
CA HIS A 651 -26.51 -3.04 -2.69
C HIS A 651 -25.71 -1.99 -1.90
N MET A 652 -24.79 -1.33 -2.60
CA MET A 652 -23.83 -0.40 -2.04
C MET A 652 -24.06 1.03 -2.52
N LEU A 653 -24.56 1.22 -3.74
CA LEU A 653 -24.89 2.53 -4.33
C LEU A 653 -26.23 3.04 -3.82
N TYR A 654 -27.26 2.20 -3.80
CA TYR A 654 -28.64 2.53 -3.40
C TYR A 654 -29.15 1.63 -2.26
#